data_AF-A0A9W7APX0-F1
#
_entry.id   AF-A0A9W7APX0-F1
#
_cell.length_a   1.000
_cell.length_b   1.000
_cell.length_c   1.000
_cell.angle_alpha   90.00
_cell.angle_beta   90.00
_cell.angle_gamma   90.00
#
_symmetry.space_group_name_H-M   'P 1'
#
loop_
_entity.id
_entity.type
_entity.pdbx_description
1 polymer ?
#
loop_
_entity_poly.entity_id
_entity_poly.type
_entity_poly.pdbx_seq_one_letter_code
_entity_poly.pdbx_strand_id
1 'polypeptide(L)'
;MFLPSIPTNLSTTRSLACSPSNMKFVTASLFLSSLSVATASTTFMDYTATSDVSEHGDIDLDMASILTHIGNSDATSAKTVYTDGENSSKSSGMRTLKGFSTAIDGKAWKDTYKEMAYSLAKASGHAADYADALVLEQLDGTPTELSVATAINFGNTQMYTMHELYDAIYDVAKSGDAYDNDGGVKAWDEAVAFYAGGAQAKGVARLNSMYGMIEQVAPHFETVTSGQHSSINTMIMTLFKEGQTTIDALTTTATDDEVASLFEITEQLHGLFTAANIRWLIYSHKNAAVTAADKAAVLKILGNVIYPEINACSKDDASTFKASTITTPGDVSDNWSDIMTALQENYHCMIRVKKSDKFHQSCSIVGDYSESGSVVQATCVDDDVYPYESTQATVSGATVTVSKEVAGYIPRSDVAKHALLDKDMRRIGLLAGEGDFINAKLIYTGGWNSWKENDDGTFKSWRNYQGFASSSKLALFQEGQDLNDYYGSYTALDTFISAALDGTTPFAADTDATARKEMAGKTLQFGLNLYYVIREFYDAIDDCTAQSLTNNYGNVHAWDEGVMFWAGSLEKDGSGSGELLHMLGEKRAGNYDYTTADHGKTASTVNADLVALFLAGEAHLVAGECGKALPIVDDIISKMIVPVIQGAQRYAWKVGSGASATLKSRAEGWAFAKSILPMVAKCDASSADTIVKNMDYFATVPMADGTEAVFEAWQKTFACLGVTCNDIGELNEVSDGADAPPACKDTFTDDLGGSAASVGVKAGAVMAAIAGGLVMML
;
A
#
# COMPACT_ATOMS: atom_id res chain seq x y z
N MET A 1 22.84 -87.80 11.41
CA MET A 1 21.96 -87.70 12.61
C MET A 1 20.66 -87.04 12.15
N PHE A 2 19.51 -87.50 12.64
CA PHE A 2 18.13 -87.30 12.14
C PHE A 2 17.71 -85.96 11.47
N LEU A 3 17.32 -86.05 10.18
CA LEU A 3 16.03 -85.66 9.54
C LEU A 3 15.55 -84.17 9.45
N PRO A 4 14.61 -83.81 8.51
CA PRO A 4 14.75 -82.63 7.63
C PRO A 4 13.53 -81.64 7.62
N SER A 5 13.42 -80.64 6.74
CA SER A 5 12.77 -80.76 5.41
C SER A 5 12.80 -79.48 4.51
N ILE A 6 12.82 -79.74 3.19
CA ILE A 6 12.69 -78.90 1.95
C ILE A 6 11.17 -78.81 1.59
N PRO A 7 10.57 -77.85 0.79
CA PRO A 7 10.96 -77.32 -0.54
C PRO A 7 10.90 -75.77 -0.78
N THR A 8 11.76 -75.17 -1.62
CA THR A 8 11.68 -74.89 -3.11
C THR A 8 10.56 -73.91 -3.56
N ASN A 9 10.76 -72.96 -4.48
CA ASN A 9 11.43 -73.07 -5.80
C ASN A 9 11.97 -71.73 -6.39
N LEU A 10 13.03 -71.83 -7.20
CA LEU A 10 13.45 -71.05 -8.40
C LEU A 10 13.19 -69.51 -8.46
N SER A 11 14.23 -68.65 -8.46
CA SER A 11 15.05 -68.19 -9.62
C SER A 11 14.40 -67.01 -10.40
N THR A 12 15.03 -65.93 -10.89
CA THR A 12 16.45 -65.46 -11.00
C THR A 12 16.40 -64.01 -11.56
N THR A 13 17.28 -63.02 -11.28
CA THR A 13 18.50 -62.96 -10.44
C THR A 13 18.74 -61.52 -9.93
N ARG A 14 19.50 -61.39 -8.84
CA ARG A 14 20.37 -60.25 -8.46
C ARG A 14 21.44 -59.95 -9.52
N SER A 15 22.19 -58.84 -9.52
CA SER A 15 22.10 -57.52 -8.85
C SER A 15 23.14 -56.58 -9.48
N LEU A 16 23.14 -55.31 -9.06
CA LEU A 16 24.27 -54.38 -9.22
C LEU A 16 25.62 -54.99 -8.78
N ALA A 17 26.70 -54.61 -9.46
CA ALA A 17 27.88 -53.95 -8.88
C ALA A 17 28.82 -53.41 -9.98
N CYS A 18 29.52 -52.30 -9.72
CA CYS A 18 30.30 -51.55 -10.71
C CYS A 18 31.73 -52.06 -10.95
N SER A 19 32.28 -51.63 -12.10
CA SER A 19 33.71 -51.53 -12.46
C SER A 19 34.49 -52.84 -12.72
N PRO A 20 35.55 -52.82 -13.56
CA PRO A 20 36.30 -51.64 -14.01
C PRO A 20 36.55 -51.48 -15.54
N SER A 21 36.82 -50.22 -15.90
CA SER A 21 37.82 -49.72 -16.88
C SER A 21 38.06 -50.39 -18.25
N ASN A 22 38.03 -49.50 -19.26
CA ASN A 22 38.84 -49.47 -20.49
C ASN A 22 38.41 -50.26 -21.76
N MET A 23 38.03 -49.45 -22.77
CA MET A 23 38.49 -49.54 -24.18
C MET A 23 38.04 -50.75 -25.04
N LYS A 24 36.97 -50.57 -25.84
CA LYS A 24 37.05 -50.12 -27.25
C LYS A 24 35.80 -50.47 -28.09
N PHE A 25 35.72 -49.77 -29.23
CA PHE A 25 34.94 -50.05 -30.45
C PHE A 25 33.43 -49.73 -30.47
N VAL A 26 33.18 -48.60 -31.12
CA VAL A 26 31.90 -48.08 -31.61
C VAL A 26 31.20 -49.07 -32.54
N THR A 27 29.94 -49.38 -32.24
CA THR A 27 28.93 -49.73 -33.25
C THR A 27 28.02 -48.53 -33.47
N ALA A 28 27.97 -48.04 -34.72
CA ALA A 28 27.18 -46.86 -35.06
C ALA A 28 25.68 -47.15 -35.01
N SER A 29 24.97 -46.42 -34.15
CA SER A 29 23.51 -46.28 -34.21
C SER A 29 23.19 -44.86 -34.69
N LEU A 30 22.17 -44.72 -35.53
CA LEU A 30 21.77 -43.43 -36.09
C LEU A 30 21.42 -42.44 -34.96
N PHE A 31 22.13 -41.31 -34.91
CA PHE A 31 21.58 -40.12 -34.29
C PHE A 31 20.47 -39.57 -35.19
N LEU A 32 19.22 -39.64 -34.74
CA LEU A 32 18.30 -38.56 -35.09
C LEU A 32 18.79 -37.34 -34.32
N SER A 33 19.38 -36.38 -35.02
CA SER A 33 19.51 -35.04 -34.46
C SER A 33 18.10 -34.48 -34.31
N SER A 34 17.66 -34.30 -33.06
CA SER A 34 16.57 -33.38 -32.75
C SER A 34 16.97 -32.02 -33.33
N LEU A 35 16.33 -31.63 -34.45
CA LEU A 35 16.33 -30.21 -34.82
C LEU A 35 15.63 -29.51 -33.67
N SER A 36 16.37 -28.77 -32.86
CA SER A 36 15.81 -27.66 -32.12
C SER A 36 15.22 -26.73 -33.18
N VAL A 37 13.89 -26.69 -33.28
CA VAL A 37 13.22 -25.60 -33.98
C VAL A 37 13.65 -24.35 -33.26
N ALA A 38 14.41 -23.49 -33.93
CA ALA A 38 14.68 -22.16 -33.41
C ALA A 38 13.31 -21.47 -33.36
N THR A 39 12.80 -21.23 -32.15
CA THR A 39 11.68 -20.31 -31.94
C THR A 39 12.07 -18.97 -32.54
N ALA A 40 11.17 -18.37 -33.30
CA ALA A 40 11.44 -17.09 -33.94
C ALA A 40 11.41 -16.01 -32.87
N SER A 41 12.58 -15.55 -32.41
CA SER A 41 12.64 -14.46 -31.44
C SER A 41 12.20 -13.14 -32.09
N THR A 42 11.09 -12.61 -31.61
CA THR A 42 10.61 -11.29 -32.04
C THR A 42 11.41 -10.22 -31.32
N THR A 43 11.82 -9.16 -32.03
CA THR A 43 12.61 -8.06 -31.44
C THR A 43 11.80 -6.78 -31.42
N PHE A 44 11.49 -6.29 -30.21
CA PHE A 44 10.82 -5.02 -29.99
C PHE A 44 11.89 -3.96 -29.71
N MET A 45 12.29 -3.25 -30.77
CA MET A 45 13.33 -2.21 -30.77
C MET A 45 14.72 -2.73 -30.35
N ASP A 46 15.02 -2.79 -29.05
CA ASP A 46 16.26 -3.34 -28.50
C ASP A 46 16.03 -4.31 -27.32
N TYR A 47 14.80 -4.82 -27.20
CA TYR A 47 14.41 -5.99 -26.42
C TYR A 47 14.18 -7.18 -27.36
N THR A 48 14.67 -8.36 -27.00
CA THR A 48 14.46 -9.60 -27.76
C THR A 48 13.61 -10.54 -26.92
N ALA A 49 12.40 -10.83 -27.39
CA ALA A 49 11.52 -11.80 -26.76
C ALA A 49 12.13 -13.20 -26.83
N THR A 50 11.99 -13.95 -25.75
CA THR A 50 12.43 -15.36 -25.63
C THR A 50 11.32 -16.33 -26.05
N SER A 51 10.07 -15.88 -26.05
CA SER A 51 8.88 -16.54 -26.58
C SER A 51 8.39 -15.94 -27.93
N ASP A 52 7.46 -16.62 -28.60
CA ASP A 52 6.81 -16.11 -29.82
C ASP A 52 5.55 -15.30 -29.47
N VAL A 53 5.71 -13.98 -29.53
CA VAL A 53 4.65 -12.98 -29.29
C VAL A 53 4.45 -12.06 -30.49
N SER A 54 4.88 -12.49 -31.69
CA SER A 54 4.77 -11.71 -32.93
C SER A 54 3.34 -11.19 -33.19
N GLU A 55 2.35 -12.09 -33.17
CA GLU A 55 0.92 -11.76 -33.35
C GLU A 55 0.36 -10.79 -32.28
N HIS A 56 1.01 -10.67 -31.12
CA HIS A 56 0.60 -9.77 -30.03
C HIS A 56 1.13 -8.35 -30.31
N GLY A 57 2.32 -8.25 -30.90
CA GLY A 57 2.90 -6.99 -31.37
C GLY A 57 2.08 -6.33 -32.48
N ASP A 58 1.45 -7.12 -33.36
CA ASP A 58 0.61 -6.63 -34.47
C ASP A 58 -0.65 -5.84 -34.02
N ILE A 59 -0.90 -5.70 -32.71
CA ILE A 59 -1.95 -4.81 -32.19
C ILE A 59 -1.71 -3.34 -32.58
N ASP A 60 -0.46 -2.94 -32.83
CA ASP A 60 -0.14 -1.59 -33.29
C ASP A 60 -0.59 -1.35 -34.74
N LEU A 61 -0.79 -2.40 -35.53
CA LEU A 61 -1.38 -2.32 -36.86
C LEU A 61 -2.90 -2.08 -36.79
N ASP A 62 -3.60 -2.71 -35.83
CA ASP A 62 -5.02 -2.41 -35.57
C ASP A 62 -5.21 -0.95 -35.16
N MET A 63 -4.32 -0.46 -34.29
CA MET A 63 -4.28 0.96 -33.93
C MET A 63 -3.99 1.87 -35.13
N ALA A 64 -3.09 1.48 -36.04
CA ALA A 64 -2.81 2.24 -37.26
C ALA A 64 -4.02 2.26 -38.21
N SER A 65 -4.75 1.15 -38.36
CA SER A 65 -6.01 1.07 -39.10
C SER A 65 -7.09 1.98 -38.50
N ILE A 66 -7.31 1.91 -37.18
CA ILE A 66 -8.26 2.77 -36.46
C ILE A 66 -7.97 4.25 -36.75
N LEU A 67 -6.73 4.69 -36.55
CA LEU A 67 -6.34 6.09 -36.76
C LEU A 67 -6.48 6.49 -38.23
N THR A 68 -6.12 5.61 -39.18
CA THR A 68 -6.34 5.83 -40.61
C THR A 68 -7.82 6.02 -40.94
N HIS A 69 -8.71 5.26 -40.33
CA HIS A 69 -10.15 5.45 -40.51
C HIS A 69 -10.65 6.77 -39.90
N ILE A 70 -10.17 7.17 -38.72
CA ILE A 70 -10.51 8.46 -38.11
C ILE A 70 -10.02 9.64 -38.97
N GLY A 71 -8.78 9.61 -39.48
CA GLY A 71 -8.26 10.63 -40.40
C GLY A 71 -9.06 10.74 -41.71
N ASN A 72 -9.70 9.65 -42.14
CA ASN A 72 -10.64 9.62 -43.28
C ASN A 72 -12.10 9.94 -42.90
N SER A 73 -12.38 10.37 -41.66
CA SER A 73 -13.72 10.63 -41.12
C SER A 73 -14.67 9.42 -41.12
N ASP A 74 -14.12 8.20 -41.06
CA ASP A 74 -14.85 6.93 -41.01
C ASP A 74 -14.82 6.30 -39.61
N ALA A 75 -15.49 6.95 -38.67
CA ALA A 75 -15.63 6.44 -37.30
C ALA A 75 -16.33 5.07 -37.22
N THR A 76 -17.11 4.68 -38.24
CA THR A 76 -17.78 3.38 -38.27
C THR A 76 -16.77 2.26 -38.50
N SER A 77 -15.91 2.35 -39.51
CA SER A 77 -14.88 1.35 -39.74
C SER A 77 -13.82 1.35 -38.62
N ALA A 78 -13.47 2.51 -38.07
CA ALA A 78 -12.62 2.59 -36.88
C ALA A 78 -13.20 1.79 -35.69
N LYS A 79 -14.51 1.93 -35.44
CA LYS A 79 -15.21 1.18 -34.39
C LYS A 79 -15.32 -0.32 -34.70
N THR A 80 -15.43 -0.71 -35.97
CA THR A 80 -15.34 -2.11 -36.39
C THR A 80 -13.97 -2.70 -36.04
N VAL A 81 -12.86 -2.08 -36.44
CA VAL A 81 -11.50 -2.57 -36.12
C VAL A 81 -11.28 -2.66 -34.61
N TYR A 82 -11.72 -1.65 -33.84
CA TYR A 82 -11.65 -1.69 -32.37
C TYR A 82 -12.44 -2.86 -31.74
N THR A 83 -13.61 -3.18 -32.28
CA THR A 83 -14.53 -4.19 -31.75
C THR A 83 -14.14 -5.61 -32.15
N ASP A 84 -13.75 -5.79 -33.42
CA ASP A 84 -13.63 -7.10 -34.09
C ASP A 84 -12.17 -7.48 -34.42
N GLY A 85 -11.23 -6.53 -34.41
CA GLY A 85 -9.81 -6.72 -34.79
C GLY A 85 -9.58 -6.80 -36.29
N GLU A 86 -8.33 -6.61 -36.75
CA GLU A 86 -7.99 -6.70 -38.19
C GLU A 86 -6.67 -7.43 -38.48
N ASN A 87 -5.63 -7.24 -37.66
CA ASN A 87 -4.25 -7.67 -37.90
C ASN A 87 -3.71 -8.57 -36.80
N SER A 88 -3.94 -8.26 -35.51
CA SER A 88 -3.44 -9.08 -34.39
C SER A 88 -4.21 -10.39 -34.28
N SER A 89 -3.59 -11.52 -34.63
CA SER A 89 -4.21 -12.84 -34.60
C SER A 89 -4.14 -13.53 -33.23
N LYS A 90 -5.00 -14.54 -33.09
CA LYS A 90 -4.96 -15.58 -32.06
C LYS A 90 -5.61 -16.86 -32.61
N SER A 91 -5.44 -17.98 -31.91
CA SER A 91 -5.97 -19.29 -32.31
C SER A 91 -7.49 -19.38 -32.57
N SER A 92 -8.26 -18.39 -32.12
CA SER A 92 -9.73 -18.32 -32.22
C SER A 92 -10.26 -17.20 -33.14
N GLY A 93 -9.39 -16.47 -33.85
CA GLY A 93 -9.77 -15.35 -34.71
C GLY A 93 -8.85 -14.14 -34.48
N MET A 94 -9.37 -12.93 -34.61
CA MET A 94 -8.60 -11.73 -34.26
C MET A 94 -8.65 -11.46 -32.75
N ARG A 95 -7.57 -10.88 -32.24
CA ARG A 95 -7.53 -10.17 -30.96
C ARG A 95 -8.25 -8.83 -31.16
N THR A 96 -8.86 -8.31 -30.10
CA THR A 96 -9.64 -7.07 -30.20
C THR A 96 -9.30 -6.16 -29.05
N LEU A 97 -9.13 -4.88 -29.34
CA LEU A 97 -8.84 -3.85 -28.33
C LEU A 97 -10.03 -3.69 -27.37
N LYS A 98 -11.26 -3.89 -27.84
CA LYS A 98 -12.43 -4.02 -26.95
C LYS A 98 -12.29 -5.16 -25.94
N GLY A 99 -11.69 -6.28 -26.34
CA GLY A 99 -11.47 -7.44 -25.49
C GLY A 99 -10.52 -7.15 -24.32
N PHE A 100 -9.59 -6.21 -24.48
CA PHE A 100 -8.63 -5.84 -23.44
C PHE A 100 -9.31 -5.28 -22.19
N SER A 101 -10.29 -4.39 -22.35
CA SER A 101 -11.08 -3.89 -21.22
C SER A 101 -12.21 -4.86 -20.82
N THR A 102 -12.98 -5.37 -21.78
CA THR A 102 -14.22 -6.12 -21.45
C THR A 102 -13.99 -7.51 -20.89
N ALA A 103 -12.81 -8.12 -21.12
CA ALA A 103 -12.44 -9.39 -20.51
C ALA A 103 -11.59 -9.24 -19.23
N ILE A 104 -11.12 -8.04 -18.88
CA ILE A 104 -10.16 -7.83 -17.78
C ILE A 104 -10.77 -8.23 -16.43
N ASP A 105 -12.06 -7.99 -16.20
CA ASP A 105 -12.73 -8.34 -14.94
C ASP A 105 -12.62 -9.84 -14.61
N GLY A 106 -12.78 -10.69 -15.62
CA GLY A 106 -12.65 -12.14 -15.46
C GLY A 106 -11.20 -12.67 -15.50
N LYS A 107 -10.23 -11.81 -15.82
CA LYS A 107 -8.81 -12.15 -16.00
C LYS A 107 -7.92 -11.63 -14.88
N ALA A 108 -8.16 -10.40 -14.43
CA ALA A 108 -7.51 -9.74 -13.31
C ALA A 108 -8.05 -10.21 -11.94
N TRP A 109 -8.98 -11.16 -11.92
CA TRP A 109 -9.52 -11.80 -10.72
C TRP A 109 -9.30 -13.31 -10.78
N LYS A 110 -8.04 -13.73 -10.92
CA LYS A 110 -7.65 -15.12 -10.62
C LYS A 110 -7.76 -15.34 -9.10
N ASP A 111 -7.94 -16.59 -8.67
CA ASP A 111 -8.28 -16.94 -7.27
C ASP A 111 -7.26 -16.49 -6.20
N THR A 112 -6.08 -16.00 -6.61
CA THR A 112 -5.01 -15.52 -5.72
C THR A 112 -4.54 -14.11 -6.11
N TYR A 113 -3.95 -13.95 -7.30
CA TYR A 113 -3.39 -12.65 -7.72
C TYR A 113 -4.39 -11.79 -8.48
N LYS A 114 -4.42 -10.50 -8.14
CA LYS A 114 -5.20 -9.47 -8.83
C LYS A 114 -4.28 -8.35 -9.31
N GLU A 115 -4.69 -7.68 -10.38
CA GLU A 115 -3.98 -6.52 -10.91
C GLU A 115 -4.26 -5.28 -10.05
N MET A 116 -3.21 -4.66 -9.47
CA MET A 116 -3.41 -3.58 -8.49
C MET A 116 -4.09 -2.36 -9.10
N ALA A 117 -3.67 -1.91 -10.28
CA ALA A 117 -4.28 -0.76 -10.96
C ALA A 117 -5.80 -0.96 -11.17
N TYR A 118 -6.22 -2.18 -11.51
CA TYR A 118 -7.62 -2.54 -11.66
C TYR A 118 -8.39 -2.55 -10.33
N SER A 119 -7.79 -3.12 -9.27
CA SER A 119 -8.32 -3.07 -7.91
C SER A 119 -8.51 -1.61 -7.43
N LEU A 120 -7.53 -0.73 -7.67
CA LEU A 120 -7.62 0.69 -7.31
C LEU A 120 -8.66 1.43 -8.14
N ALA A 121 -8.82 1.10 -9.44
CA ALA A 121 -9.87 1.67 -10.27
C ALA A 121 -11.27 1.33 -9.73
N LYS A 122 -11.51 0.07 -9.36
CA LYS A 122 -12.76 -0.39 -8.72
C LYS A 122 -13.00 0.27 -7.36
N ALA A 123 -12.00 0.29 -6.47
CA ALA A 123 -12.07 0.96 -5.17
C ALA A 123 -12.37 2.47 -5.30
N SER A 124 -12.04 3.07 -6.45
CA SER A 124 -12.30 4.47 -6.79
C SER A 124 -13.69 4.70 -7.44
N GLY A 125 -14.46 3.64 -7.66
CA GLY A 125 -15.84 3.66 -8.17
C GLY A 125 -15.98 3.51 -9.68
N HIS A 126 -14.95 3.04 -10.40
CA HIS A 126 -15.07 2.73 -11.83
C HIS A 126 -15.82 1.43 -12.08
N ALA A 127 -16.54 1.38 -13.21
CA ALA A 127 -17.12 0.14 -13.72
C ALA A 127 -16.02 -0.81 -14.23
N ALA A 128 -16.33 -2.09 -14.30
CA ALA A 128 -15.40 -3.13 -14.71
C ALA A 128 -14.84 -2.94 -16.14
N ASP A 129 -15.61 -2.26 -17.00
CA ASP A 129 -15.39 -1.99 -18.42
C ASP A 129 -15.15 -0.49 -18.69
N TYR A 130 -14.73 0.29 -17.70
CA TYR A 130 -14.62 1.76 -17.83
C TYR A 130 -13.70 2.21 -18.98
N ALA A 131 -12.66 1.44 -19.31
CA ALA A 131 -11.78 1.71 -20.43
C ALA A 131 -12.46 1.50 -21.80
N ASP A 132 -13.30 0.47 -21.97
CA ASP A 132 -14.16 0.33 -23.17
C ASP A 132 -15.12 1.53 -23.28
N ALA A 133 -15.72 1.95 -22.16
CA ALA A 133 -16.61 3.11 -22.14
C ALA A 133 -15.90 4.41 -22.57
N LEU A 134 -14.65 4.64 -22.14
CA LEU A 134 -13.86 5.80 -22.54
C LEU A 134 -13.54 5.80 -24.05
N VAL A 135 -13.17 4.64 -24.62
CA VAL A 135 -12.88 4.51 -26.06
C VAL A 135 -14.16 4.68 -26.89
N LEU A 136 -15.25 4.03 -26.49
CA LEU A 136 -16.53 4.14 -27.17
C LEU A 136 -17.10 5.57 -27.11
N GLU A 137 -16.91 6.31 -26.02
CA GLU A 137 -17.28 7.73 -25.95
C GLU A 137 -16.58 8.57 -27.02
N GLN A 138 -15.30 8.29 -27.33
CA GLN A 138 -14.61 9.00 -28.40
C GLN A 138 -15.13 8.58 -29.78
N LEU A 139 -15.24 7.28 -30.03
CA LEU A 139 -15.63 6.72 -31.34
C LEU A 139 -17.09 7.06 -31.72
N ASP A 140 -18.02 7.08 -30.77
CA ASP A 140 -19.43 7.42 -31.00
C ASP A 140 -19.71 8.94 -30.96
N GLY A 141 -18.74 9.74 -30.50
CA GLY A 141 -18.83 11.19 -30.39
C GLY A 141 -18.33 11.93 -31.63
N THR A 142 -17.28 12.73 -31.46
CA THR A 142 -16.57 13.39 -32.56
C THR A 142 -15.09 13.01 -32.44
N PRO A 143 -14.71 11.80 -32.89
CA PRO A 143 -13.37 11.28 -32.65
C PRO A 143 -12.31 12.09 -33.40
N THR A 144 -11.17 12.30 -32.73
CA THR A 144 -9.93 12.75 -33.35
C THR A 144 -8.88 11.65 -33.21
N GLU A 145 -7.83 11.71 -34.04
CA GLU A 145 -6.70 10.78 -33.90
C GLU A 145 -6.09 10.88 -32.48
N LEU A 146 -6.04 12.08 -31.89
CA LEU A 146 -5.49 12.31 -30.56
C LEU A 146 -6.38 11.70 -29.46
N SER A 147 -7.70 11.94 -29.49
CA SER A 147 -8.59 11.46 -28.43
C SER A 147 -8.72 9.94 -28.45
N VAL A 148 -8.81 9.34 -29.65
CA VAL A 148 -8.88 7.88 -29.82
C VAL A 148 -7.55 7.21 -29.45
N ALA A 149 -6.40 7.75 -29.87
CA ALA A 149 -5.09 7.23 -29.47
C ALA A 149 -4.89 7.30 -27.95
N THR A 150 -5.30 8.40 -27.31
CA THR A 150 -5.20 8.56 -25.84
C THR A 150 -6.09 7.56 -25.11
N ALA A 151 -7.36 7.43 -25.53
CA ALA A 151 -8.31 6.52 -24.90
C ALA A 151 -7.87 5.05 -25.01
N ILE A 152 -7.34 4.64 -26.17
CA ILE A 152 -6.90 3.25 -26.33
C ILE A 152 -5.55 3.00 -25.66
N ASN A 153 -4.48 3.73 -26.01
CA ASN A 153 -3.14 3.37 -25.51
C ASN A 153 -3.02 3.53 -23.98
N PHE A 154 -3.48 4.64 -23.41
CA PHE A 154 -3.35 4.91 -21.97
C PHE A 154 -4.56 4.48 -21.14
N GLY A 155 -5.75 4.40 -21.74
CA GLY A 155 -6.95 3.91 -21.04
C GLY A 155 -7.11 2.39 -21.06
N ASN A 156 -6.73 1.72 -22.16
CA ASN A 156 -7.10 0.33 -22.42
C ASN A 156 -5.87 -0.59 -22.59
N THR A 157 -4.96 -0.28 -23.52
CA THR A 157 -3.73 -1.05 -23.75
C THR A 157 -2.83 -1.04 -22.52
N GLN A 158 -2.64 0.11 -21.85
CA GLN A 158 -1.87 0.18 -20.60
C GLN A 158 -2.39 -0.77 -19.52
N MET A 159 -3.70 -0.78 -19.27
CA MET A 159 -4.33 -1.71 -18.32
C MET A 159 -4.05 -3.16 -18.71
N TYR A 160 -4.13 -3.48 -20.00
CA TYR A 160 -3.87 -4.83 -20.48
C TYR A 160 -2.37 -5.22 -20.47
N THR A 161 -1.45 -4.28 -20.67
CA THR A 161 -0.02 -4.47 -20.41
C THR A 161 0.23 -4.76 -18.94
N MET A 162 -0.42 -4.04 -18.01
CA MET A 162 -0.33 -4.34 -16.58
C MET A 162 -0.92 -5.71 -16.24
N HIS A 163 -2.03 -6.10 -16.86
CA HIS A 163 -2.59 -7.45 -16.70
C HIS A 163 -1.58 -8.55 -17.04
N GLU A 164 -0.90 -8.49 -18.18
CA GLU A 164 0.06 -9.53 -18.59
C GLU A 164 1.34 -9.51 -17.72
N LEU A 165 1.77 -8.35 -17.19
CA LEU A 165 2.84 -8.28 -16.17
C LEU A 165 2.43 -8.94 -14.85
N TYR A 166 1.19 -8.75 -14.43
CA TYR A 166 0.61 -9.43 -13.27
C TYR A 166 0.40 -10.93 -13.51
N ASP A 167 0.12 -11.33 -14.75
CA ASP A 167 0.00 -12.74 -15.10
C ASP A 167 1.37 -13.45 -15.07
N ALA A 168 2.43 -12.78 -15.54
CA ALA A 168 3.80 -13.25 -15.37
C ALA A 168 4.17 -13.47 -13.89
N ILE A 169 3.80 -12.55 -12.99
CA ILE A 169 3.98 -12.71 -11.53
C ILE A 169 3.19 -13.91 -11.00
N TYR A 170 1.91 -14.05 -11.41
CA TYR A 170 1.05 -15.15 -10.99
C TYR A 170 1.62 -16.52 -11.40
N ASP A 171 2.06 -16.66 -12.65
CA ASP A 171 2.55 -17.94 -13.19
C ASP A 171 3.87 -18.38 -12.53
N VAL A 172 4.80 -17.44 -12.22
CA VAL A 172 6.06 -17.80 -11.52
C VAL A 172 5.86 -18.08 -10.02
N ALA A 173 4.88 -17.42 -9.38
CA ALA A 173 4.60 -17.57 -7.95
C ALA A 173 3.77 -18.83 -7.60
N LYS A 174 3.13 -19.45 -8.59
CA LYS A 174 2.16 -20.52 -8.36
C LYS A 174 2.82 -21.85 -7.95
N SER A 175 2.71 -22.21 -6.67
CA SER A 175 3.16 -23.51 -6.17
C SER A 175 2.21 -24.66 -6.54
N GLY A 176 2.74 -25.77 -7.05
CA GLY A 176 2.06 -27.08 -7.04
C GLY A 176 1.35 -27.52 -8.33
N ASP A 177 1.25 -26.65 -9.33
CA ASP A 177 1.03 -27.09 -10.72
C ASP A 177 2.37 -27.44 -11.39
N ALA A 178 2.32 -27.96 -12.62
CA ALA A 178 3.53 -28.09 -13.43
C ALA A 178 4.10 -26.68 -13.70
N TYR A 179 5.25 -26.39 -13.09
CA TYR A 179 6.06 -25.19 -13.25
C TYR A 179 6.08 -24.70 -14.71
N ASP A 180 5.34 -23.63 -15.00
CA ASP A 180 5.16 -23.07 -16.34
C ASP A 180 5.90 -21.75 -16.48
N ASN A 181 7.24 -21.85 -16.37
CA ASN A 181 8.13 -20.74 -16.71
C ASN A 181 7.89 -20.26 -18.16
N ASP A 182 7.51 -21.17 -19.06
CA ASP A 182 7.19 -20.82 -20.45
C ASP A 182 5.96 -19.89 -20.50
N GLY A 183 4.96 -20.10 -19.63
CA GLY A 183 3.83 -19.20 -19.38
C GLY A 183 4.26 -17.83 -18.84
N GLY A 184 5.01 -17.80 -17.74
CA GLY A 184 5.48 -16.55 -17.11
C GLY A 184 6.37 -15.69 -18.03
N VAL A 185 7.31 -16.32 -18.75
CA VAL A 185 8.13 -15.67 -19.79
C VAL A 185 7.26 -15.11 -20.90
N LYS A 186 6.28 -15.89 -21.36
CA LYS A 186 5.41 -15.49 -22.47
C LYS A 186 4.48 -14.34 -22.10
N ALA A 187 3.92 -14.32 -20.89
CA ALA A 187 3.13 -13.20 -20.39
C ALA A 187 3.97 -11.90 -20.29
N TRP A 188 5.22 -12.00 -19.82
CA TRP A 188 6.14 -10.86 -19.78
C TRP A 188 6.48 -10.33 -21.18
N ASP A 189 6.77 -11.22 -22.13
CA ASP A 189 6.99 -10.86 -23.54
C ASP A 189 5.73 -10.28 -24.22
N GLU A 190 4.54 -10.78 -23.89
CA GLU A 190 3.26 -10.22 -24.37
C GLU A 190 3.04 -8.79 -23.87
N ALA A 191 3.36 -8.51 -22.59
CA ALA A 191 3.32 -7.15 -22.04
C ALA A 191 4.23 -6.18 -22.84
N VAL A 192 5.46 -6.60 -23.15
CA VAL A 192 6.39 -5.81 -23.99
C VAL A 192 5.82 -5.60 -25.40
N ALA A 193 5.24 -6.65 -26.00
CA ALA A 193 4.67 -6.60 -27.33
C ALA A 193 3.50 -5.59 -27.41
N PHE A 194 2.59 -5.60 -26.43
CA PHE A 194 1.46 -4.67 -26.36
C PHE A 194 1.87 -3.21 -26.07
N TYR A 195 2.89 -3.00 -25.23
CA TYR A 195 3.42 -1.68 -24.95
C TYR A 195 4.14 -1.05 -26.17
N ALA A 196 4.95 -1.86 -26.87
CA ALA A 196 5.82 -1.41 -27.94
C ALA A 196 5.10 -1.30 -29.29
N GLY A 197 4.42 -2.37 -29.72
CA GLY A 197 3.99 -2.58 -31.09
C GLY A 197 5.04 -3.26 -31.97
N GLY A 198 4.61 -4.16 -32.85
CA GLY A 198 5.50 -4.94 -33.73
C GLY A 198 6.15 -4.11 -34.84
N ALA A 199 5.47 -3.08 -35.33
CA ALA A 199 6.05 -2.15 -36.31
C ALA A 199 6.92 -1.04 -35.66
N GLN A 200 7.09 -1.03 -34.33
CA GLN A 200 7.77 0.03 -33.60
C GLN A 200 9.29 0.05 -33.83
N ALA A 201 9.84 1.25 -33.96
CA ALA A 201 11.27 1.49 -34.11
C ALA A 201 11.79 2.43 -33.03
N LYS A 202 13.04 2.24 -32.61
CA LYS A 202 13.69 2.99 -31.54
C LYS A 202 13.71 4.50 -31.84
N GLY A 203 13.16 5.29 -30.92
CA GLY A 203 13.08 6.75 -31.02
C GLY A 203 12.09 7.30 -32.05
N VAL A 204 11.13 6.48 -32.54
CA VAL A 204 10.14 6.90 -33.55
C VAL A 204 8.79 7.22 -32.90
N ALA A 205 8.46 8.51 -32.86
CA ALA A 205 7.15 9.04 -32.46
C ALA A 205 6.01 8.56 -33.38
N ARG A 206 4.90 8.13 -32.78
CA ARG A 206 3.66 7.69 -33.47
C ARG A 206 2.50 7.50 -32.49
N LEU A 207 1.26 7.56 -32.96
CA LEU A 207 0.05 7.45 -32.13
C LEU A 207 -0.48 6.03 -31.92
N ASN A 208 0.09 5.01 -32.58
CA ASN A 208 -0.46 3.65 -32.59
C ASN A 208 0.12 2.70 -31.52
N SER A 209 0.97 3.19 -30.61
CA SER A 209 1.41 2.44 -29.42
C SER A 209 1.76 3.37 -28.26
N MET A 210 1.79 2.84 -27.03
CA MET A 210 2.21 3.58 -25.83
C MET A 210 3.64 4.12 -25.99
N TYR A 211 4.58 3.25 -26.41
CA TYR A 211 5.96 3.65 -26.67
C TYR A 211 6.03 4.86 -27.63
N GLY A 212 5.30 4.79 -28.74
CA GLY A 212 5.31 5.83 -29.78
C GLY A 212 4.76 7.18 -29.30
N MET A 213 3.75 7.16 -28.45
CA MET A 213 3.17 8.37 -27.85
C MET A 213 4.15 9.03 -26.87
N ILE A 214 4.90 8.24 -26.10
CA ILE A 214 5.92 8.77 -25.19
C ILE A 214 7.05 9.46 -25.98
N GLU A 215 7.52 8.86 -27.09
CA GLU A 215 8.50 9.51 -27.97
C GLU A 215 7.96 10.81 -28.62
N GLN A 216 6.65 10.90 -28.87
CA GLN A 216 6.04 12.08 -29.48
C GLN A 216 6.09 13.33 -28.58
N VAL A 217 5.92 13.16 -27.26
CA VAL A 217 5.92 14.29 -26.32
C VAL A 217 7.27 14.55 -25.68
N ALA A 218 8.17 13.56 -25.62
CA ALA A 218 9.47 13.68 -24.96
C ALA A 218 10.28 14.95 -25.35
N PRO A 219 10.36 15.41 -26.61
CA PRO A 219 11.08 16.63 -26.98
C PRO A 219 10.59 17.93 -26.32
N HIS A 220 9.42 17.92 -25.67
CA HIS A 220 8.91 19.05 -24.88
C HIS A 220 9.37 19.02 -23.41
N PHE A 221 9.80 17.87 -22.89
CA PHE A 221 10.20 17.68 -21.48
C PHE A 221 11.71 17.49 -21.31
N GLU A 222 12.41 17.05 -22.36
CA GLU A 222 13.83 16.73 -22.30
C GLU A 222 14.54 16.85 -23.66
N THR A 223 15.87 16.79 -23.65
CA THR A 223 16.66 16.71 -24.88
C THR A 223 16.75 15.26 -25.37
N VAL A 224 15.95 14.92 -26.38
CA VAL A 224 15.97 13.58 -27.01
C VAL A 224 17.07 13.51 -28.09
N THR A 225 17.85 12.43 -28.08
CA THR A 225 18.84 12.15 -29.15
C THR A 225 18.19 11.34 -30.27
N SER A 226 18.33 11.81 -31.52
CA SER A 226 17.75 11.13 -32.69
C SER A 226 18.13 9.64 -32.76
N GLY A 227 17.13 8.77 -32.88
CA GLY A 227 17.32 7.31 -32.94
C GLY A 227 17.68 6.64 -31.60
N GLN A 228 17.54 7.36 -30.49
CA GLN A 228 17.54 6.81 -29.13
C GLN A 228 16.13 6.89 -28.54
N HIS A 229 15.90 6.15 -27.44
CA HIS A 229 14.66 6.29 -26.70
C HIS A 229 14.62 7.64 -25.94
N SER A 230 13.42 8.13 -25.65
CA SER A 230 13.19 9.07 -24.56
C SER A 230 13.66 8.51 -23.21
N SER A 231 13.78 9.35 -22.17
CA SER A 231 14.21 8.95 -20.83
C SER A 231 13.25 7.94 -20.19
N ILE A 232 11.94 8.19 -20.26
CA ILE A 232 10.90 7.27 -19.76
C ILE A 232 10.98 5.94 -20.51
N ASN A 233 11.06 5.96 -21.84
CA ASN A 233 11.18 4.73 -22.61
C ASN A 233 12.52 4.01 -22.34
N THR A 234 13.61 4.74 -22.06
CA THR A 234 14.88 4.13 -21.63
C THR A 234 14.70 3.37 -20.32
N MET A 235 14.03 3.96 -19.33
CA MET A 235 13.78 3.31 -18.04
C MET A 235 12.84 2.11 -18.18
N ILE A 236 11.75 2.24 -18.95
CA ILE A 236 10.81 1.14 -19.24
C ILE A 236 11.53 -0.03 -19.93
N MET A 237 12.29 0.23 -20.99
CA MET A 237 13.02 -0.82 -21.73
C MET A 237 14.15 -1.44 -20.90
N THR A 238 14.67 -0.76 -19.88
CA THR A 238 15.60 -1.35 -18.90
C THR A 238 14.85 -2.29 -17.95
N LEU A 239 13.76 -1.83 -17.33
CA LEU A 239 12.96 -2.64 -16.39
C LEU A 239 12.38 -3.90 -17.05
N PHE A 240 11.93 -3.83 -18.31
CA PHE A 240 11.51 -5.03 -19.02
C PHE A 240 12.63 -6.07 -19.19
N LYS A 241 13.88 -5.63 -19.40
CA LYS A 241 15.05 -6.54 -19.50
C LYS A 241 15.47 -7.07 -18.13
N GLU A 242 15.34 -6.27 -17.08
CA GLU A 242 15.56 -6.70 -15.69
C GLU A 242 14.54 -7.77 -15.29
N GLY A 243 13.23 -7.58 -15.58
CA GLY A 243 12.20 -8.57 -15.29
C GLY A 243 12.34 -9.84 -16.12
N GLN A 244 12.64 -9.74 -17.42
CA GLN A 244 13.00 -10.90 -18.26
C GLN A 244 14.18 -11.67 -17.66
N THR A 245 15.24 -10.97 -17.25
CA THR A 245 16.41 -11.59 -16.60
C THR A 245 16.05 -12.27 -15.28
N THR A 246 15.15 -11.68 -14.48
CA THR A 246 14.63 -12.27 -13.23
C THR A 246 13.87 -13.56 -13.50
N ILE A 247 12.94 -13.56 -14.47
CA ILE A 247 12.13 -14.73 -14.81
C ILE A 247 12.99 -15.84 -15.45
N ASP A 248 13.86 -15.50 -16.41
CA ASP A 248 14.76 -16.45 -17.09
C ASP A 248 15.77 -17.10 -16.13
N ALA A 249 16.06 -16.47 -14.99
CA ALA A 249 16.95 -17.03 -13.95
C ALA A 249 16.25 -18.08 -13.06
N LEU A 250 14.92 -18.13 -13.04
CA LEU A 250 14.18 -19.11 -12.24
C LEU A 250 14.40 -20.53 -12.79
N THR A 251 14.70 -21.46 -11.89
CA THR A 251 14.85 -22.90 -12.22
C THR A 251 13.92 -23.82 -11.41
N THR A 252 13.17 -23.22 -10.49
CA THR A 252 12.13 -23.81 -9.62
C THR A 252 11.08 -22.74 -9.34
N THR A 253 9.95 -23.10 -8.73
CA THR A 253 8.96 -22.12 -8.22
C THR A 253 9.65 -20.97 -7.50
N ALA A 254 9.25 -19.74 -7.81
CA ALA A 254 9.86 -18.54 -7.24
C ALA A 254 9.68 -18.50 -5.71
N THR A 255 10.69 -17.98 -5.03
CA THR A 255 10.63 -17.63 -3.61
C THR A 255 9.89 -16.31 -3.39
N ASP A 256 9.40 -16.06 -2.18
CA ASP A 256 8.71 -14.81 -1.82
C ASP A 256 9.55 -13.56 -2.16
N ASP A 257 10.88 -13.63 -1.98
CA ASP A 257 11.83 -12.56 -2.32
C ASP A 257 11.95 -12.33 -3.84
N GLU A 258 11.90 -13.39 -4.66
CA GLU A 258 11.92 -13.31 -6.13
C GLU A 258 10.58 -12.76 -6.66
N VAL A 259 9.45 -13.18 -6.08
CA VAL A 259 8.11 -12.65 -6.40
C VAL A 259 8.02 -11.16 -6.03
N ALA A 260 8.50 -10.77 -4.84
CA ALA A 260 8.57 -9.38 -4.42
C ALA A 260 9.49 -8.54 -5.31
N SER A 261 10.59 -9.12 -5.81
CA SER A 261 11.51 -8.45 -6.75
C SER A 261 10.87 -8.24 -8.13
N LEU A 262 10.10 -9.20 -8.64
CA LEU A 262 9.39 -9.05 -9.91
C LEU A 262 8.24 -8.04 -9.80
N PHE A 263 7.50 -8.07 -8.69
CA PHE A 263 6.50 -7.07 -8.33
C PHE A 263 7.09 -5.65 -8.25
N GLU A 264 8.29 -5.48 -7.66
CA GLU A 264 9.00 -4.20 -7.64
C GLU A 264 9.30 -3.66 -9.04
N ILE A 265 9.60 -4.53 -10.01
CA ILE A 265 9.84 -4.15 -11.41
C ILE A 265 8.51 -3.75 -12.08
N THR A 266 7.45 -4.53 -11.89
CA THR A 266 6.10 -4.26 -12.43
C THR A 266 5.53 -2.93 -11.93
N GLU A 267 5.70 -2.59 -10.65
CA GLU A 267 5.19 -1.32 -10.12
C GLU A 267 6.07 -0.11 -10.46
N GLN A 268 7.36 -0.30 -10.73
CA GLN A 268 8.18 0.74 -11.36
C GLN A 268 7.75 0.99 -12.82
N LEU A 269 7.36 -0.04 -13.58
CA LEU A 269 6.78 0.10 -14.91
C LEU A 269 5.45 0.88 -14.85
N HIS A 270 4.55 0.55 -13.91
CA HIS A 270 3.30 1.29 -13.68
C HIS A 270 3.53 2.76 -13.32
N GLY A 271 4.51 3.04 -12.45
CA GLY A 271 4.92 4.41 -12.12
C GLY A 271 5.42 5.20 -13.34
N LEU A 272 6.16 4.55 -14.25
CA LEU A 272 6.61 5.17 -15.50
C LEU A 272 5.48 5.37 -16.52
N PHE A 273 4.51 4.45 -16.60
CA PHE A 273 3.29 4.66 -17.40
C PHE A 273 2.46 5.84 -16.84
N THR A 274 2.36 5.96 -15.51
CA THR A 274 1.70 7.10 -14.86
C THR A 274 2.43 8.42 -15.15
N ALA A 275 3.76 8.43 -15.12
CA ALA A 275 4.55 9.60 -15.53
C ALA A 275 4.36 9.97 -17.02
N ALA A 276 4.25 8.98 -17.91
CA ALA A 276 3.91 9.19 -19.32
C ALA A 276 2.53 9.83 -19.50
N ASN A 277 1.52 9.35 -18.76
CA ASN A 277 0.18 9.91 -18.76
C ASN A 277 0.18 11.37 -18.30
N ILE A 278 0.94 11.68 -17.24
CA ILE A 278 1.10 13.06 -16.74
C ILE A 278 1.78 13.97 -17.78
N ARG A 279 2.86 13.50 -18.44
CA ARG A 279 3.49 14.23 -19.55
C ARG A 279 2.51 14.48 -20.69
N TRP A 280 1.70 13.49 -21.07
CA TRP A 280 0.71 13.63 -22.15
C TRP A 280 -0.41 14.61 -21.79
N LEU A 281 -0.88 14.60 -20.55
CA LEU A 281 -1.87 15.55 -20.04
C LEU A 281 -1.35 16.99 -20.10
N ILE A 282 -0.14 17.23 -19.59
CA ILE A 282 0.53 18.55 -19.60
C ILE A 282 0.75 19.02 -21.04
N TYR A 283 1.33 18.17 -21.90
CA TYR A 283 1.53 18.46 -23.32
C TYR A 283 0.21 18.86 -23.99
N SER A 284 -0.84 18.06 -23.81
CA SER A 284 -2.12 18.27 -24.49
C SER A 284 -2.77 19.57 -24.04
N HIS A 285 -2.77 19.87 -22.74
CA HIS A 285 -3.32 21.12 -22.22
C HIS A 285 -2.49 22.34 -22.64
N LYS A 286 -1.15 22.29 -22.57
CA LYS A 286 -0.29 23.47 -22.84
C LYS A 286 -0.08 23.76 -24.31
N ASN A 287 0.12 22.73 -25.14
CA ASN A 287 0.47 22.92 -26.55
C ASN A 287 -0.61 23.74 -27.29
N ALA A 288 -0.19 24.84 -27.92
CA ALA A 288 -1.07 25.73 -28.67
C ALA A 288 -1.66 25.10 -29.96
N ALA A 289 -1.06 24.02 -30.47
CA ALA A 289 -1.54 23.29 -31.64
C ALA A 289 -2.67 22.28 -31.34
N VAL A 290 -2.89 21.93 -30.07
CA VAL A 290 -3.96 20.99 -29.67
C VAL A 290 -5.28 21.74 -29.56
N THR A 291 -6.36 21.19 -30.12
CA THR A 291 -7.66 21.88 -30.17
C THR A 291 -8.34 21.91 -28.80
N ALA A 292 -9.27 22.84 -28.58
CA ALA A 292 -10.04 22.90 -27.34
C ALA A 292 -10.87 21.61 -27.08
N ALA A 293 -11.35 20.96 -28.14
CA ALA A 293 -12.07 19.69 -28.04
C ALA A 293 -11.13 18.55 -27.62
N ASP A 294 -9.93 18.49 -28.20
CA ASP A 294 -8.90 17.52 -27.82
C ASP A 294 -8.43 17.71 -26.38
N LYS A 295 -8.26 18.96 -25.92
CA LYS A 295 -7.92 19.28 -24.52
C LYS A 295 -8.96 18.72 -23.56
N ALA A 296 -10.24 18.99 -23.83
CA ALA A 296 -11.36 18.45 -23.05
C ALA A 296 -11.40 16.90 -23.04
N ALA A 297 -11.22 16.28 -24.20
CA ALA A 297 -11.23 14.82 -24.33
C ALA A 297 -10.06 14.16 -23.59
N VAL A 298 -8.82 14.60 -23.83
CA VAL A 298 -7.62 14.07 -23.16
C VAL A 298 -7.68 14.29 -21.65
N LEU A 299 -8.13 15.47 -21.20
CA LEU A 299 -8.34 15.77 -19.79
C LEU A 299 -9.31 14.78 -19.13
N LYS A 300 -10.44 14.48 -19.78
CA LYS A 300 -11.41 13.50 -19.25
C LYS A 300 -10.84 12.09 -19.22
N ILE A 301 -10.21 11.64 -20.31
CA ILE A 301 -9.63 10.31 -20.44
C ILE A 301 -8.58 10.09 -19.34
N LEU A 302 -7.55 10.95 -19.31
CA LEU A 302 -6.47 10.82 -18.33
C LEU A 302 -6.91 11.19 -16.91
N GLY A 303 -7.98 11.98 -16.76
CA GLY A 303 -8.68 12.16 -15.50
C GLY A 303 -9.14 10.83 -14.90
N ASN A 304 -9.79 9.97 -15.69
CA ASN A 304 -10.23 8.64 -15.23
C ASN A 304 -9.06 7.66 -15.03
N VAL A 305 -8.00 7.74 -15.83
CA VAL A 305 -6.81 6.86 -15.71
C VAL A 305 -5.94 7.21 -14.48
N ILE A 306 -5.75 8.50 -14.17
CA ILE A 306 -4.85 8.94 -13.09
C ILE A 306 -5.57 9.05 -11.73
N TYR A 307 -6.89 9.34 -11.72
CA TYR A 307 -7.65 9.49 -10.48
C TYR A 307 -7.56 8.30 -9.50
N PRO A 308 -7.55 7.02 -9.92
CA PRO A 308 -7.35 5.88 -9.02
C PRO A 308 -6.04 5.93 -8.24
N GLU A 309 -4.94 6.34 -8.88
CA GLU A 309 -3.64 6.43 -8.24
C GLU A 309 -3.58 7.59 -7.25
N ILE A 310 -4.10 8.78 -7.62
CA ILE A 310 -4.23 9.88 -6.65
C ILE A 310 -5.14 9.44 -5.49
N ASN A 311 -6.25 8.76 -5.75
CA ASN A 311 -7.16 8.29 -4.69
C ASN A 311 -6.51 7.26 -3.77
N ALA A 312 -5.55 6.46 -4.25
CA ALA A 312 -4.74 5.57 -3.42
C ALA A 312 -3.74 6.33 -2.52
N CYS A 313 -3.31 7.51 -2.95
CA CYS A 313 -2.37 8.37 -2.23
C CYS A 313 -3.07 9.33 -1.25
N SER A 314 -4.02 10.13 -1.72
CA SER A 314 -4.68 11.21 -0.98
C SER A 314 -6.13 11.37 -1.44
N LYS A 315 -7.07 11.27 -0.50
CA LYS A 315 -8.50 11.37 -0.79
C LYS A 315 -8.92 12.76 -1.26
N ASP A 316 -8.36 13.79 -0.63
CA ASP A 316 -8.82 15.17 -0.82
C ASP A 316 -8.25 15.76 -2.12
N ASP A 317 -6.99 15.44 -2.42
CA ASP A 317 -6.35 15.79 -3.69
C ASP A 317 -7.06 15.04 -4.84
N ALA A 318 -7.42 13.76 -4.66
CA ALA A 318 -8.20 13.00 -5.64
C ALA A 318 -9.62 13.58 -5.86
N SER A 319 -10.28 14.07 -4.82
CA SER A 319 -11.57 14.75 -4.93
C SER A 319 -11.45 16.04 -5.76
N THR A 320 -10.42 16.84 -5.49
CA THR A 320 -10.11 18.09 -6.20
C THR A 320 -9.79 17.83 -7.68
N PHE A 321 -8.96 16.82 -7.94
CA PHE A 321 -8.63 16.37 -9.29
C PHE A 321 -9.89 15.89 -10.03
N LYS A 322 -10.70 15.01 -9.45
CA LYS A 322 -11.93 14.47 -10.06
C LYS A 322 -12.99 15.54 -10.39
N ALA A 323 -13.13 16.55 -9.55
CA ALA A 323 -14.02 17.69 -9.83
C ALA A 323 -13.57 18.46 -11.08
N SER A 324 -12.25 18.61 -11.23
CA SER A 324 -11.60 19.41 -12.28
C SER A 324 -11.39 18.65 -13.60
N THR A 325 -11.18 17.34 -13.58
CA THR A 325 -10.83 16.55 -14.79
C THR A 325 -11.96 15.67 -15.31
N ILE A 326 -12.70 14.98 -14.43
CA ILE A 326 -13.75 14.02 -14.82
C ILE A 326 -15.13 14.68 -14.83
N THR A 327 -15.44 15.46 -13.80
CA THR A 327 -16.80 16.01 -13.58
C THR A 327 -17.07 17.25 -14.44
N THR A 328 -16.05 18.08 -14.65
CA THR A 328 -16.15 19.34 -15.41
C THR A 328 -15.06 19.41 -16.50
N PRO A 329 -15.06 18.50 -17.51
CA PRO A 329 -13.96 18.31 -18.46
C PRO A 329 -13.87 19.42 -19.54
N GLY A 330 -14.15 20.67 -19.19
CA GLY A 330 -14.18 21.81 -20.11
C GLY A 330 -12.83 22.52 -20.23
N ASP A 331 -12.88 23.84 -20.42
CA ASP A 331 -11.70 24.69 -20.26
C ASP A 331 -11.31 24.74 -18.78
N VAL A 332 -10.12 24.24 -18.47
CA VAL A 332 -9.55 24.20 -17.12
C VAL A 332 -8.47 25.27 -16.90
N SER A 333 -8.42 26.32 -17.71
CA SER A 333 -7.43 27.39 -17.55
C SER A 333 -7.48 28.06 -16.17
N ASP A 334 -8.67 28.16 -15.56
CA ASP A 334 -8.88 28.81 -14.26
C ASP A 334 -8.55 27.89 -13.05
N ASN A 335 -8.53 26.56 -13.22
CA ASN A 335 -8.25 25.56 -12.17
C ASN A 335 -7.09 24.61 -12.52
N TRP A 336 -6.28 24.94 -13.53
CA TRP A 336 -5.08 24.17 -13.90
C TRP A 336 -4.05 24.12 -12.77
N SER A 337 -3.98 25.17 -11.93
CA SER A 337 -3.21 25.17 -10.69
C SER A 337 -3.59 23.97 -9.83
N ASP A 338 -4.88 23.77 -9.61
CA ASP A 338 -5.41 22.81 -8.64
C ASP A 338 -5.21 21.37 -9.14
N ILE A 339 -5.36 21.16 -10.46
CA ILE A 339 -4.99 19.91 -11.14
C ILE A 339 -3.50 19.63 -10.95
N MET A 340 -2.63 20.61 -11.19
CA MET A 340 -1.19 20.41 -11.08
C MET A 340 -0.72 20.24 -9.63
N THR A 341 -1.33 20.93 -8.68
CA THR A 341 -1.09 20.77 -7.24
C THR A 341 -1.48 19.35 -6.80
N ALA A 342 -2.69 18.89 -7.11
CA ALA A 342 -3.13 17.54 -6.77
C ALA A 342 -2.23 16.44 -7.39
N LEU A 343 -1.73 16.68 -8.60
CA LEU A 343 -0.75 15.81 -9.25
C LEU A 343 0.61 15.84 -8.53
N GLN A 344 1.22 17.02 -8.37
CA GLN A 344 2.57 17.19 -7.84
C GLN A 344 2.70 16.75 -6.38
N GLU A 345 1.69 17.03 -5.53
CA GLU A 345 1.65 16.58 -4.13
C GLU A 345 1.59 15.04 -4.01
N ASN A 346 1.19 14.33 -5.08
CA ASN A 346 1.07 12.88 -5.10
C ASN A 346 2.11 12.17 -6.01
N TYR A 347 3.02 12.90 -6.68
CA TYR A 347 4.02 12.32 -7.58
C TYR A 347 4.87 11.22 -6.92
N HIS A 348 5.32 11.41 -5.68
CA HIS A 348 6.13 10.40 -4.99
C HIS A 348 5.38 9.10 -4.70
N CYS A 349 4.06 9.16 -4.51
CA CYS A 349 3.23 8.00 -4.23
C CYS A 349 2.78 7.25 -5.50
N MET A 350 2.56 7.99 -6.59
CA MET A 350 2.14 7.45 -7.89
C MET A 350 3.32 6.99 -8.77
N ILE A 351 4.47 7.67 -8.70
CA ILE A 351 5.64 7.45 -9.57
C ILE A 351 6.78 6.89 -8.72
N ARG A 352 6.62 5.62 -8.33
CA ARG A 352 7.56 4.85 -7.52
C ARG A 352 8.65 4.24 -8.41
N VAL A 353 9.73 4.98 -8.65
CA VAL A 353 10.80 4.59 -9.60
C VAL A 353 12.18 4.81 -8.98
N LYS A 354 13.05 3.80 -9.07
CA LYS A 354 14.44 3.89 -8.63
C LYS A 354 15.30 4.62 -9.65
N LYS A 355 15.96 5.71 -9.26
CA LYS A 355 16.87 6.49 -10.12
C LYS A 355 18.13 6.87 -9.36
N SER A 356 19.26 6.28 -9.77
CA SER A 356 20.60 6.54 -9.21
C SER A 356 20.61 6.63 -7.67
N ASP A 357 20.33 5.50 -7.03
CA ASP A 357 20.36 5.30 -5.57
C ASP A 357 19.37 6.14 -4.73
N LYS A 358 18.44 6.86 -5.37
CA LYS A 358 17.28 7.51 -4.74
C LYS A 358 15.96 7.00 -5.36
N PHE A 359 14.88 7.01 -4.58
CA PHE A 359 13.52 6.62 -5.00
C PHE A 359 12.56 7.81 -5.16
N HIS A 360 13.08 9.04 -5.12
CA HIS A 360 12.28 10.26 -4.91
C HIS A 360 12.64 11.34 -5.94
N GLN A 361 12.71 10.95 -7.22
CA GLN A 361 13.01 11.84 -8.35
C GLN A 361 11.83 11.98 -9.32
N SER A 362 10.62 11.92 -8.76
CA SER A 362 9.38 11.88 -9.52
C SER A 362 9.12 13.17 -10.30
N CYS A 363 9.55 14.35 -9.80
CA CYS A 363 9.48 15.59 -10.58
C CYS A 363 10.41 15.54 -11.80
N SER A 364 11.66 15.05 -11.67
CA SER A 364 12.60 14.98 -12.80
C SER A 364 12.37 13.79 -13.73
N ILE A 365 11.50 12.85 -13.36
CA ILE A 365 10.93 11.85 -14.29
C ILE A 365 9.82 12.51 -15.12
N VAL A 366 8.90 13.27 -14.52
CA VAL A 366 7.87 14.02 -15.27
C VAL A 366 8.51 15.12 -16.13
N GLY A 367 9.47 15.86 -15.59
CA GLY A 367 10.20 16.93 -16.26
C GLY A 367 9.42 18.23 -16.42
N ASP A 368 10.13 19.28 -16.79
CA ASP A 368 9.56 20.61 -17.04
C ASP A 368 9.01 20.71 -18.47
N TYR A 369 7.76 21.14 -18.62
CA TYR A 369 7.21 21.35 -19.95
C TYR A 369 7.74 22.65 -20.59
N SER A 370 8.29 22.50 -21.80
CA SER A 370 8.88 23.58 -22.59
C SER A 370 8.27 23.71 -23.99
N GLU A 371 8.19 24.97 -24.44
CA GLU A 371 7.89 25.33 -25.83
C GLU A 371 9.03 26.20 -26.37
N SER A 372 9.50 25.89 -27.59
CA SER A 372 10.57 26.64 -28.26
C SER A 372 11.84 26.85 -27.41
N GLY A 373 12.15 25.91 -26.51
CA GLY A 373 13.30 25.98 -25.59
C GLY A 373 13.12 26.90 -24.37
N SER A 374 11.89 27.37 -24.11
CA SER A 374 11.53 28.09 -22.88
C SER A 374 10.62 27.23 -22.02
N VAL A 375 10.88 27.16 -20.71
CA VAL A 375 9.98 26.50 -19.75
C VAL A 375 8.72 27.35 -19.59
N VAL A 376 7.54 26.75 -19.82
CA VAL A 376 6.23 27.46 -19.80
C VAL A 376 5.24 26.91 -18.78
N GLN A 377 5.65 25.91 -17.99
CA GLN A 377 4.98 25.49 -16.76
C GLN A 377 6.01 25.49 -15.62
N ALA A 378 5.60 25.90 -14.41
CA ALA A 378 6.51 26.05 -13.28
C ALA A 378 7.29 24.75 -12.99
N THR A 379 8.59 24.90 -12.74
CA THR A 379 9.50 23.78 -12.50
C THR A 379 9.03 22.93 -11.34
N CYS A 380 8.90 21.62 -11.59
CA CYS A 380 8.69 20.66 -10.53
C CYS A 380 10.05 20.40 -9.89
N VAL A 381 10.24 20.82 -8.64
CA VAL A 381 11.55 20.77 -8.01
C VAL A 381 11.70 19.47 -7.21
N ASP A 382 12.52 18.54 -7.71
CA ASP A 382 13.13 17.49 -6.85
C ASP A 382 14.24 18.14 -6.00
N ASP A 383 13.89 18.99 -5.03
CA ASP A 383 14.89 19.49 -4.08
C ASP A 383 15.32 18.34 -3.16
N ASP A 384 16.62 18.25 -2.84
CA ASP A 384 17.16 17.28 -1.87
C ASP A 384 16.56 17.45 -0.45
N VAL A 385 15.84 18.55 -0.23
CA VAL A 385 14.92 18.78 0.89
C VAL A 385 13.51 18.55 0.37
N TYR A 386 12.85 17.47 0.80
CA TYR A 386 11.50 17.06 0.36
C TYR A 386 10.51 18.24 0.44
N PRO A 387 10.18 18.92 -0.67
CA PRO A 387 9.77 20.32 -0.60
C PRO A 387 8.33 20.52 -0.10
N TYR A 388 7.55 19.44 -0.01
CA TYR A 388 6.19 19.50 0.50
C TYR A 388 6.02 19.11 1.98
N GLU A 389 6.98 18.42 2.61
CA GLU A 389 6.88 17.94 3.99
C GLU A 389 8.12 18.26 4.85
N SER A 390 9.16 18.92 4.33
CA SER A 390 10.22 19.51 5.15
C SER A 390 10.56 20.96 4.77
N THR A 391 11.23 21.67 5.69
CA THR A 391 11.50 23.11 5.65
C THR A 391 12.79 23.45 6.43
N GLN A 392 13.38 24.61 6.16
CA GLN A 392 14.54 25.10 6.91
C GLN A 392 14.09 25.91 8.14
N ALA A 393 14.40 25.41 9.34
CA ALA A 393 14.11 26.06 10.61
C ALA A 393 15.40 26.43 11.36
N THR A 394 15.30 27.36 12.31
CA THR A 394 16.41 27.66 13.24
C THR A 394 16.15 27.00 14.59
N VAL A 395 16.77 25.82 14.82
CA VAL A 395 16.68 25.09 16.08
C VAL A 395 17.95 25.35 16.89
N SER A 396 17.79 25.84 18.13
CA SER A 396 18.90 26.13 19.06
C SER A 396 20.03 27.01 18.48
N GLY A 397 19.71 27.88 17.51
CA GLY A 397 20.65 28.79 16.85
C GLY A 397 21.37 28.20 15.63
N ALA A 398 21.09 26.96 15.24
CA ALA A 398 21.55 26.36 13.99
C ALA A 398 20.40 26.30 12.97
N THR A 399 20.70 26.54 11.69
CA THR A 399 19.76 26.26 10.60
C THR A 399 19.78 24.76 10.31
N VAL A 400 18.62 24.12 10.38
CA VAL A 400 18.43 22.68 10.18
C VAL A 400 17.19 22.42 9.34
N THR A 401 17.21 21.33 8.57
CA THR A 401 16.00 20.77 7.95
C THR A 401 15.13 20.13 9.03
N VAL A 402 13.85 20.48 9.04
CA VAL A 402 12.82 19.88 9.90
C VAL A 402 11.58 19.57 9.08
N SER A 403 10.75 18.65 9.52
CA SER A 403 9.46 18.41 8.86
C SER A 403 8.49 19.58 9.04
N LYS A 404 7.53 19.70 8.13
CA LYS A 404 6.40 20.63 8.26
C LYS A 404 5.49 20.22 9.42
N GLU A 405 4.65 21.16 9.81
CA GLU A 405 3.58 20.92 10.78
C GLU A 405 2.63 19.83 10.27
N VAL A 406 2.27 18.89 11.17
CA VAL A 406 1.27 17.85 10.94
C VAL A 406 0.36 17.82 12.16
N ALA A 407 -0.96 17.88 11.95
CA ALA A 407 -1.96 17.87 13.03
C ALA A 407 -1.66 18.83 14.22
N GLY A 408 -1.11 20.03 13.95
CA GLY A 408 -0.78 21.02 14.99
C GLY A 408 0.57 20.81 15.72
N TYR A 409 1.33 19.78 15.37
CA TYR A 409 2.67 19.52 15.89
C TYR A 409 3.74 19.92 14.87
N ILE A 410 4.77 20.67 15.29
CA ILE A 410 5.89 21.11 14.46
C ILE A 410 7.15 20.32 14.88
N PRO A 411 7.64 19.36 14.06
CA PRO A 411 8.85 18.61 14.36
C PRO A 411 10.12 19.46 14.46
N ARG A 412 11.13 18.96 15.18
CA ARG A 412 12.48 19.55 15.26
C ARG A 412 13.54 18.83 14.44
N SER A 413 13.16 17.75 13.77
CA SER A 413 14.00 16.94 12.90
C SER A 413 13.28 16.60 11.59
N ASP A 414 14.00 16.03 10.62
CA ASP A 414 13.46 15.68 9.31
C ASP A 414 12.91 14.24 9.29
N VAL A 415 11.63 14.12 9.61
CA VAL A 415 10.85 12.88 9.73
C VAL A 415 9.77 12.74 8.64
N ALA A 416 9.85 13.53 7.56
CA ALA A 416 8.81 13.59 6.53
C ALA A 416 8.49 12.21 5.95
N LYS A 417 9.55 11.49 5.56
CA LYS A 417 9.51 10.10 5.10
C LYS A 417 8.81 9.11 6.06
N HIS A 418 8.67 9.43 7.34
CA HIS A 418 7.96 8.60 8.32
C HIS A 418 6.45 8.84 8.31
N ALA A 419 6.02 10.09 8.08
CA ALA A 419 4.62 10.46 7.96
C ALA A 419 3.91 9.74 6.79
N LEU A 420 4.65 9.47 5.70
CA LEU A 420 4.16 8.82 4.48
C LEU A 420 3.62 7.38 4.65
N LEU A 421 3.82 6.75 5.82
CA LEU A 421 3.34 5.39 6.06
C LEU A 421 1.79 5.30 6.12
N ASP A 422 1.11 6.43 6.24
CA ASP A 422 -0.35 6.51 6.13
C ASP A 422 -0.87 6.32 4.70
N LYS A 423 -0.09 6.69 3.67
CA LYS A 423 -0.38 6.41 2.26
C LYS A 423 -0.28 4.89 1.99
N ASP A 424 0.61 4.17 2.67
CA ASP A 424 0.64 2.69 2.65
C ASP A 424 -0.63 2.11 3.29
N MET A 425 -1.03 2.65 4.44
CA MET A 425 -2.25 2.25 5.14
C MET A 425 -3.49 2.43 4.26
N ARG A 426 -3.56 3.56 3.54
CA ARG A 426 -4.61 3.87 2.59
C ARG A 426 -4.69 2.82 1.47
N ARG A 427 -3.56 2.56 0.80
CA ARG A 427 -3.47 1.62 -0.32
C ARG A 427 -3.83 0.19 0.12
N ILE A 428 -3.32 -0.27 1.28
CA ILE A 428 -3.72 -1.53 1.92
C ILE A 428 -5.25 -1.59 2.15
N GLY A 429 -5.83 -0.53 2.71
CA GLY A 429 -7.26 -0.47 3.04
C GLY A 429 -8.20 -0.43 1.83
N LEU A 430 -7.75 0.13 0.70
CA LEU A 430 -8.46 0.11 -0.58
C LEU A 430 -8.39 -1.28 -1.22
N LEU A 431 -7.19 -1.87 -1.33
CA LEU A 431 -6.96 -3.18 -1.93
C LEU A 431 -7.69 -4.29 -1.18
N ALA A 432 -7.51 -4.38 0.14
CA ALA A 432 -8.29 -5.29 0.97
C ALA A 432 -9.81 -5.01 0.93
N GLY A 433 -10.22 -3.79 0.54
CA GLY A 433 -11.61 -3.42 0.26
C GLY A 433 -12.22 -4.16 -0.92
N GLU A 434 -11.44 -4.30 -2.00
CA GLU A 434 -11.77 -5.13 -3.17
C GLU A 434 -11.39 -6.61 -2.95
N GLY A 435 -11.04 -7.00 -1.72
CA GLY A 435 -10.54 -8.33 -1.37
C GLY A 435 -9.24 -8.70 -2.07
N ASP A 436 -8.48 -7.71 -2.55
CA ASP A 436 -7.13 -7.85 -3.11
C ASP A 436 -6.11 -7.97 -1.96
N PHE A 437 -6.19 -9.10 -1.26
CA PHE A 437 -5.41 -9.31 -0.07
C PHE A 437 -3.93 -9.60 -0.35
N ILE A 438 -3.58 -10.11 -1.55
CA ILE A 438 -2.17 -10.34 -1.92
C ILE A 438 -1.44 -9.02 -2.13
N ASN A 439 -1.98 -8.07 -2.91
CA ASN A 439 -1.33 -6.76 -3.05
C ASN A 439 -1.32 -5.99 -1.72
N ALA A 440 -2.38 -6.11 -0.90
CA ALA A 440 -2.39 -5.57 0.45
C ALA A 440 -1.30 -6.20 1.36
N LYS A 441 -1.04 -7.51 1.23
CA LYS A 441 0.03 -8.23 1.94
C LYS A 441 1.41 -7.79 1.48
N LEU A 442 1.63 -7.66 0.16
CA LEU A 442 2.89 -7.18 -0.42
C LEU A 442 3.24 -5.76 0.05
N ILE A 443 2.26 -4.86 0.21
CA ILE A 443 2.51 -3.53 0.80
C ILE A 443 2.74 -3.63 2.32
N TYR A 444 2.00 -4.48 3.04
CA TYR A 444 2.19 -4.67 4.47
C TYR A 444 3.59 -5.21 4.85
N THR A 445 4.17 -6.10 4.04
CA THR A 445 5.50 -6.69 4.26
C THR A 445 6.63 -5.98 3.50
N GLY A 446 6.36 -5.41 2.33
CA GLY A 446 7.33 -4.72 1.48
C GLY A 446 7.44 -3.22 1.75
N GLY A 447 6.30 -2.53 1.89
CA GLY A 447 6.19 -1.07 2.00
C GLY A 447 6.09 -0.38 0.62
N TRP A 448 5.56 0.85 0.59
CA TRP A 448 5.30 1.57 -0.68
C TRP A 448 5.77 3.02 -0.72
N ASN A 449 5.42 3.85 0.28
CA ASN A 449 5.64 5.30 0.28
C ASN A 449 6.68 5.77 1.29
N SER A 450 6.80 5.07 2.43
CA SER A 450 7.76 5.42 3.48
C SER A 450 9.04 4.63 3.31
N TRP A 451 10.21 5.27 3.44
CA TRP A 451 11.51 4.61 3.24
C TRP A 451 12.49 4.81 4.38
N LYS A 452 13.62 4.13 4.27
CA LYS A 452 14.82 4.25 5.12
C LYS A 452 16.00 4.60 4.24
N GLU A 453 16.97 5.30 4.82
CA GLU A 453 18.18 5.75 4.14
C GLU A 453 19.42 5.14 4.80
N ASN A 454 20.53 5.18 4.08
CA ASN A 454 21.87 4.97 4.62
C ASN A 454 22.42 6.32 5.14
N ASP A 455 23.52 6.28 5.88
CA ASP A 455 24.16 7.47 6.48
C ASP A 455 24.61 8.53 5.44
N ASP A 456 24.69 8.17 4.16
CA ASP A 456 25.00 9.06 3.04
C ASP A 456 23.75 9.63 2.32
N GLY A 457 22.55 9.35 2.81
CA GLY A 457 21.28 9.78 2.23
C GLY A 457 20.83 8.98 1.00
N THR A 458 21.49 7.88 0.66
CA THR A 458 21.00 6.94 -0.36
C THR A 458 19.85 6.08 0.18
N PHE A 459 18.96 5.64 -0.70
CA PHE A 459 17.86 4.74 -0.33
C PHE A 459 18.41 3.38 0.14
N LYS A 460 17.90 2.90 1.27
CA LYS A 460 18.29 1.64 1.90
C LYS A 460 17.24 0.56 1.72
N SER A 461 16.00 0.86 2.09
CA SER A 461 14.84 -0.01 1.92
C SER A 461 13.56 0.79 2.07
N TRP A 462 12.44 0.23 1.63
CA TRP A 462 11.14 0.67 2.08
C TRP A 462 10.97 0.40 3.59
N ARG A 463 10.14 1.21 4.25
CA ARG A 463 9.61 0.99 5.59
C ARG A 463 8.24 0.33 5.42
N ASN A 464 7.98 -0.68 6.22
CA ASN A 464 6.77 -1.48 6.15
C ASN A 464 6.27 -1.79 7.55
N TYR A 465 4.97 -2.10 7.66
CA TYR A 465 4.34 -2.35 8.94
C TYR A 465 4.74 -3.69 9.55
N GLN A 466 5.06 -4.73 8.78
CA GLN A 466 5.54 -5.99 9.37
C GLN A 466 6.82 -5.78 10.20
N GLY A 467 7.72 -4.89 9.75
CA GLY A 467 8.93 -4.48 10.46
C GLY A 467 8.70 -3.69 11.76
N PHE A 468 7.43 -3.41 12.12
CA PHE A 468 7.04 -2.89 13.43
C PHE A 468 6.86 -4.02 14.45
N ALA A 469 6.43 -5.21 14.01
CA ALA A 469 6.16 -6.39 14.84
C ALA A 469 7.42 -7.19 15.20
N SER A 470 8.51 -6.51 15.58
CA SER A 470 9.78 -7.16 15.92
C SER A 470 9.92 -7.37 17.42
N SER A 471 10.31 -8.57 17.85
CA SER A 471 10.60 -8.86 19.27
C SER A 471 11.74 -8.02 19.83
N SER A 472 12.77 -7.70 19.03
CA SER A 472 13.85 -6.81 19.46
C SER A 472 13.40 -5.37 19.65
N LYS A 473 12.22 -5.00 19.12
CA LYS A 473 11.61 -3.69 19.33
C LYS A 473 10.60 -3.71 20.48
N LEU A 474 9.67 -4.67 20.46
CA LEU A 474 8.57 -4.73 21.40
C LEU A 474 8.97 -5.22 22.81
N ALA A 475 10.15 -5.85 22.97
CA ALA A 475 10.64 -6.24 24.29
C ALA A 475 11.18 -5.09 25.16
N LEU A 476 11.40 -3.88 24.61
CA LEU A 476 12.11 -2.80 25.30
C LEU A 476 11.24 -1.90 26.18
N PHE A 477 9.91 -2.04 26.14
CA PHE A 477 8.97 -1.21 26.90
C PHE A 477 7.82 -2.02 27.50
N GLN A 478 7.11 -1.46 28.49
CA GLN A 478 6.19 -2.21 29.35
C GLN A 478 4.98 -2.77 28.59
N GLU A 479 4.34 -1.97 27.73
CA GLU A 479 3.14 -2.36 26.98
C GLU A 479 3.47 -3.46 25.96
N GLY A 480 4.68 -3.42 25.37
CA GLY A 480 5.17 -4.48 24.50
C GLY A 480 5.48 -5.79 25.24
N GLN A 481 5.95 -5.72 26.50
CA GLN A 481 6.04 -6.89 27.38
C GLN A 481 4.66 -7.43 27.76
N ASP A 482 3.69 -6.56 28.07
CA ASP A 482 2.32 -6.97 28.38
C ASP A 482 1.64 -7.68 27.19
N LEU A 483 1.87 -7.20 25.96
CA LEU A 483 1.47 -7.87 24.72
C LEU A 483 2.04 -9.29 24.63
N ASN A 484 3.33 -9.48 24.96
CA ASN A 484 3.96 -10.79 24.97
C ASN A 484 3.46 -11.68 26.10
N ASP A 485 3.26 -11.15 27.30
CA ASP A 485 2.78 -11.91 28.47
C ASP A 485 1.33 -12.39 28.27
N TYR A 486 0.50 -11.58 27.60
CA TYR A 486 -0.90 -11.93 27.30
C TYR A 486 -1.04 -12.90 26.11
N TYR A 487 -0.38 -12.64 24.98
CA TYR A 487 -0.51 -13.47 23.77
C TYR A 487 0.55 -14.58 23.63
N GLY A 488 1.56 -14.62 24.49
CA GLY A 488 2.70 -15.54 24.38
C GLY A 488 3.68 -15.22 23.25
N SER A 489 3.54 -14.08 22.56
CA SER A 489 4.46 -13.62 21.51
C SER A 489 4.33 -12.12 21.24
N TYR A 490 5.47 -11.44 21.16
CA TYR A 490 5.60 -10.08 20.61
C TYR A 490 5.00 -9.91 19.20
N THR A 491 4.98 -10.96 18.38
CA THR A 491 4.51 -10.91 16.97
C THR A 491 3.02 -11.17 16.82
N ALA A 492 2.26 -11.35 17.92
CA ALA A 492 0.88 -11.86 17.87
C ALA A 492 -0.10 -10.99 17.04
N LEU A 493 0.15 -9.68 16.95
CA LEU A 493 -0.64 -8.79 16.09
C LEU A 493 -0.29 -8.98 14.60
N ASP A 494 1.00 -9.08 14.25
CA ASP A 494 1.42 -9.43 12.87
C ASP A 494 0.90 -10.80 12.45
N THR A 495 1.00 -11.82 13.32
CA THR A 495 0.47 -13.15 13.01
C THR A 495 -1.03 -13.10 12.70
N PHE A 496 -1.79 -12.25 13.39
CA PHE A 496 -3.21 -12.05 13.13
C PHE A 496 -3.49 -11.25 11.84
N ILE A 497 -2.76 -10.17 11.60
CA ILE A 497 -2.89 -9.34 10.38
C ILE A 497 -2.50 -10.16 9.15
N SER A 498 -1.36 -10.85 9.20
CA SER A 498 -0.89 -11.78 8.17
C SER A 498 -1.93 -12.87 7.92
N ALA A 499 -2.43 -13.58 8.95
CA ALA A 499 -3.46 -14.59 8.75
C ALA A 499 -4.76 -14.05 8.12
N ALA A 500 -5.14 -12.80 8.43
CA ALA A 500 -6.30 -12.14 7.84
C ALA A 500 -6.10 -11.83 6.34
N LEU A 501 -4.91 -11.36 5.96
CA LEU A 501 -4.53 -11.10 4.58
C LEU A 501 -4.33 -12.39 3.78
N ASP A 502 -3.62 -13.37 4.35
CA ASP A 502 -3.34 -14.66 3.70
C ASP A 502 -4.59 -15.56 3.63
N GLY A 503 -5.59 -15.33 4.48
CA GLY A 503 -6.80 -16.16 4.56
C GLY A 503 -6.53 -17.51 5.21
N THR A 504 -5.67 -17.52 6.24
CA THR A 504 -5.26 -18.71 6.99
C THR A 504 -5.81 -18.67 8.42
N THR A 505 -5.76 -19.79 9.15
CA THR A 505 -6.29 -19.93 10.52
C THR A 505 -5.94 -18.72 11.42
N PRO A 506 -6.90 -18.07 12.09
CA PRO A 506 -8.30 -18.49 12.33
C PRO A 506 -9.28 -18.20 11.18
N PHE A 507 -8.85 -17.51 10.13
CA PHE A 507 -9.67 -17.17 8.97
C PHE A 507 -9.83 -18.43 8.09
N ALA A 508 -10.89 -19.20 8.33
CA ALA A 508 -11.29 -20.29 7.45
C ALA A 508 -11.60 -19.79 6.04
N ALA A 509 -11.56 -20.68 5.04
CA ALA A 509 -11.71 -20.33 3.62
C ALA A 509 -13.04 -19.63 3.26
N ASP A 510 -14.07 -19.76 4.10
CA ASP A 510 -15.38 -19.11 4.00
C ASP A 510 -15.50 -17.82 4.85
N THR A 511 -14.41 -17.34 5.46
CA THR A 511 -14.43 -16.10 6.24
C THR A 511 -14.63 -14.90 5.32
N ASP A 512 -15.73 -14.18 5.55
CA ASP A 512 -16.15 -13.01 4.78
C ASP A 512 -15.00 -11.99 4.53
N ALA A 513 -14.89 -11.53 3.28
CA ALA A 513 -13.84 -10.61 2.86
C ALA A 513 -13.93 -9.25 3.58
N THR A 514 -15.14 -8.74 3.87
CA THR A 514 -15.31 -7.51 4.67
C THR A 514 -14.79 -7.72 6.08
N ALA A 515 -15.10 -8.87 6.71
CA ALA A 515 -14.59 -9.20 8.03
C ALA A 515 -13.07 -9.32 8.05
N ARG A 516 -12.46 -10.00 7.07
CA ARG A 516 -11.00 -10.09 6.90
C ARG A 516 -10.36 -8.71 6.75
N LYS A 517 -10.92 -7.86 5.88
CA LYS A 517 -10.48 -6.47 5.67
C LYS A 517 -10.45 -5.68 6.98
N GLU A 518 -11.55 -5.65 7.73
CA GLU A 518 -11.61 -4.88 8.96
C GLU A 518 -10.70 -5.46 10.05
N MET A 519 -10.61 -6.79 10.19
CA MET A 519 -9.70 -7.41 11.15
C MET A 519 -8.23 -7.13 10.82
N ALA A 520 -7.82 -7.23 9.56
CA ALA A 520 -6.47 -6.86 9.12
C ALA A 520 -6.22 -5.36 9.36
N GLY A 521 -7.02 -4.50 8.72
CA GLY A 521 -6.82 -3.05 8.69
C GLY A 521 -6.94 -2.39 10.06
N LYS A 522 -7.90 -2.77 10.90
CA LYS A 522 -8.08 -2.13 12.22
C LYS A 522 -7.06 -2.62 13.25
N THR A 523 -6.66 -3.89 13.21
CA THR A 523 -5.56 -4.39 14.06
C THR A 523 -4.22 -3.77 13.65
N LEU A 524 -4.05 -3.52 12.35
CA LEU A 524 -2.90 -2.80 11.80
C LEU A 524 -2.85 -1.33 12.26
N GLN A 525 -3.94 -0.58 12.02
CA GLN A 525 -4.05 0.85 12.35
C GLN A 525 -3.99 1.14 13.85
N PHE A 526 -4.67 0.34 14.66
CA PHE A 526 -4.98 0.69 16.06
C PHE A 526 -4.42 -0.29 17.08
N GLY A 527 -3.78 -1.36 16.61
CA GLY A 527 -2.96 -2.26 17.42
C GLY A 527 -1.50 -2.11 17.06
N LEU A 528 -1.06 -2.70 15.94
CA LEU A 528 0.36 -2.77 15.60
C LEU A 528 1.03 -1.39 15.49
N ASN A 529 0.39 -0.43 14.81
CA ASN A 529 0.89 0.93 14.74
C ASN A 529 0.84 1.67 16.10
N LEU A 530 -0.15 1.39 16.96
CA LEU A 530 -0.23 1.95 18.31
C LEU A 530 0.96 1.54 19.18
N TYR A 531 1.27 0.24 19.28
CA TYR A 531 2.45 -0.21 20.04
C TYR A 531 3.75 0.34 19.44
N TYR A 532 3.79 0.59 18.13
CA TYR A 532 4.96 1.15 17.48
C TYR A 532 5.16 2.64 17.80
N VAL A 533 4.11 3.45 17.79
CA VAL A 533 4.16 4.85 18.24
C VAL A 533 4.62 4.93 19.70
N ILE A 534 4.06 4.09 20.58
CA ILE A 534 4.47 4.02 21.99
C ILE A 534 5.96 3.66 22.11
N ARG A 535 6.45 2.72 21.28
CA ARG A 535 7.88 2.37 21.22
C ARG A 535 8.77 3.57 20.89
N GLU A 536 8.43 4.35 19.86
CA GLU A 536 9.27 5.49 19.45
C GLU A 536 9.38 6.56 20.57
N PHE A 537 8.31 6.76 21.34
CA PHE A 537 8.37 7.63 22.54
C PHE A 537 9.27 7.07 23.65
N TYR A 538 9.30 5.76 23.90
CA TYR A 538 10.26 5.16 24.82
C TYR A 538 11.71 5.21 24.29
N ASP A 539 11.91 5.01 22.98
CA ASP A 539 13.23 5.11 22.34
C ASP A 539 13.85 6.50 22.56
N ALA A 540 13.02 7.55 22.47
CA ALA A 540 13.41 8.92 22.79
C ALA A 540 13.87 9.11 24.25
N ILE A 541 13.26 8.42 25.22
CA ILE A 541 13.65 8.45 26.65
C ILE A 541 14.98 7.73 26.85
N ASP A 542 15.17 6.58 26.20
CA ASP A 542 16.40 5.77 26.29
C ASP A 542 17.61 6.52 25.69
N ASP A 543 17.47 7.10 24.49
CA ASP A 543 18.50 7.91 23.83
C ASP A 543 18.89 9.15 24.64
N CYS A 544 17.89 9.80 25.26
CA CYS A 544 18.11 10.92 26.17
C CYS A 544 18.92 10.48 27.39
N THR A 545 18.58 9.33 27.97
CA THR A 545 19.22 8.78 29.18
C THR A 545 20.65 8.27 28.91
N ALA A 546 20.92 7.76 27.71
CA ALA A 546 22.23 7.30 27.27
C ALA A 546 23.30 8.40 27.15
N GLN A 547 22.94 9.67 27.41
CA GLN A 547 23.76 10.86 27.17
C GLN A 547 24.16 11.04 25.70
N SER A 548 23.34 10.54 24.77
CA SER A 548 23.47 10.86 23.34
C SER A 548 23.09 12.32 23.02
N LEU A 549 22.81 13.15 24.04
CA LEU A 549 22.46 14.58 24.00
C LEU A 549 23.36 15.51 23.15
N THR A 550 24.44 15.00 22.55
CA THR A 550 25.27 15.71 21.55
C THR A 550 24.86 15.44 20.10
N ASN A 551 24.01 14.44 19.80
CA ASN A 551 23.20 14.42 18.58
C ASN A 551 21.77 14.87 18.92
N ASN A 552 21.41 16.12 18.59
CA ASN A 552 20.01 16.60 18.62
C ASN A 552 19.11 15.92 17.56
N TYR A 553 19.51 14.73 17.11
CA TYR A 553 18.94 13.89 16.05
C TYR A 553 18.73 12.44 16.49
N GLY A 554 18.96 12.11 17.78
CA GLY A 554 18.61 10.81 18.37
C GLY A 554 17.26 10.91 19.08
N ASN A 555 17.30 11.31 20.35
CA ASN A 555 16.12 11.41 21.22
C ASN A 555 14.94 12.21 20.64
N VAL A 556 15.17 13.44 20.16
CA VAL A 556 14.11 14.28 19.58
C VAL A 556 13.62 13.72 18.24
N HIS A 557 14.47 13.00 17.50
CA HIS A 557 14.10 12.39 16.23
C HIS A 557 13.15 11.20 16.42
N ALA A 558 13.43 10.32 17.39
CA ALA A 558 12.51 9.24 17.74
C ALA A 558 11.15 9.78 18.26
N TRP A 559 11.17 10.87 19.04
CA TRP A 559 9.93 11.54 19.46
C TRP A 559 9.13 12.07 18.27
N ASP A 560 9.81 12.75 17.34
CA ASP A 560 9.21 13.22 16.08
C ASP A 560 8.70 12.04 15.21
N GLU A 561 9.42 10.90 15.12
CA GLU A 561 8.96 9.68 14.44
C GLU A 561 7.65 9.18 15.05
N GLY A 562 7.56 9.13 16.38
CA GLY A 562 6.34 8.73 17.11
C GLY A 562 5.12 9.59 16.75
N VAL A 563 5.27 10.91 16.69
CA VAL A 563 4.17 11.81 16.29
C VAL A 563 3.80 11.63 14.80
N MET A 564 4.79 11.41 13.91
CA MET A 564 4.51 11.16 12.49
C MET A 564 3.77 9.83 12.26
N PHE A 565 4.10 8.77 13.01
CA PHE A 565 3.36 7.49 12.96
C PHE A 565 1.99 7.56 13.68
N TRP A 566 1.71 8.61 14.46
CA TRP A 566 0.40 8.85 15.04
C TRP A 566 -0.55 9.60 14.09
N ALA A 567 -0.07 10.65 13.42
CA ALA A 567 -0.88 11.49 12.55
C ALA A 567 -0.87 11.04 11.07
N GLY A 568 0.33 10.94 10.48
CA GLY A 568 0.51 10.68 9.05
C GLY A 568 0.51 11.94 8.16
N SER A 569 1.09 11.83 6.96
CA SER A 569 1.25 12.91 5.99
C SER A 569 -0.05 13.52 5.45
N LEU A 570 -1.17 12.80 5.56
CA LEU A 570 -2.49 13.21 5.09
C LEU A 570 -3.21 14.15 6.07
N GLU A 571 -2.79 14.22 7.34
CA GLU A 571 -3.34 15.15 8.35
C GLU A 571 -2.74 16.57 8.22
N LYS A 572 -2.87 17.18 7.04
CA LYS A 572 -2.26 18.47 6.67
C LYS A 572 -2.67 19.63 7.61
N ASP A 573 -3.93 19.66 8.05
CA ASP A 573 -4.52 20.74 8.86
C ASP A 573 -5.25 20.25 10.13
N GLY A 574 -5.15 18.95 10.44
CA GLY A 574 -5.88 18.31 11.54
C GLY A 574 -7.38 18.11 11.28
N SER A 575 -7.86 18.23 10.05
CA SER A 575 -9.28 18.02 9.71
C SER A 575 -9.78 16.57 9.79
N GLY A 576 -8.90 15.59 10.08
CA GLY A 576 -9.27 14.18 10.27
C GLY A 576 -9.37 13.38 8.97
N SER A 577 -8.71 13.83 7.90
CA SER A 577 -8.71 13.18 6.58
C SER A 577 -7.64 12.09 6.41
N GLY A 578 -6.79 11.86 7.43
CA GLY A 578 -5.75 10.84 7.42
C GLY A 578 -6.23 9.40 7.67
N GLU A 579 -5.28 8.50 7.91
CA GLU A 579 -5.52 7.05 7.98
C GLU A 579 -5.03 6.40 9.30
N LEU A 580 -4.41 7.17 10.19
CA LEU A 580 -3.77 6.68 11.42
C LEU A 580 -4.58 7.07 12.69
N LEU A 581 -3.89 7.22 13.82
CA LEU A 581 -4.48 7.34 15.16
C LEU A 581 -5.12 8.72 15.40
N HIS A 582 -4.57 9.80 14.85
CA HIS A 582 -5.19 11.12 14.86
C HIS A 582 -6.62 11.09 14.27
N MET A 583 -6.76 10.55 13.04
CA MET A 583 -8.06 10.37 12.38
C MET A 583 -9.04 9.55 13.24
N LEU A 584 -8.56 8.55 14.00
CA LEU A 584 -9.43 7.81 14.90
C LEU A 584 -9.99 8.73 16.00
N GLY A 585 -9.14 9.56 16.61
CA GLY A 585 -9.54 10.57 17.59
C GLY A 585 -10.67 11.46 17.07
N GLU A 586 -10.54 12.01 15.86
CA GLU A 586 -11.59 12.83 15.22
C GLU A 586 -12.87 12.03 14.95
N LYS A 587 -12.73 10.81 14.41
CA LYS A 587 -13.87 9.92 14.17
C LYS A 587 -14.55 9.44 15.45
N ARG A 588 -13.90 9.46 16.62
CA ARG A 588 -14.53 9.13 17.92
C ARG A 588 -15.11 10.35 18.61
N ALA A 589 -14.50 11.52 18.50
CA ALA A 589 -15.08 12.78 18.96
C ALA A 589 -16.48 13.01 18.35
N GLY A 590 -16.64 12.77 17.04
CA GLY A 590 -17.96 12.78 16.37
C GLY A 590 -18.97 11.71 16.84
N ASN A 591 -18.60 10.83 17.77
CA ASN A 591 -19.48 9.82 18.39
C ASN A 591 -19.61 9.98 19.91
N TYR A 592 -18.66 10.62 20.60
CA TYR A 592 -18.61 10.73 22.07
C TYR A 592 -18.66 12.19 22.58
N ASP A 593 -18.02 13.15 21.89
CA ASP A 593 -17.77 14.52 22.38
C ASP A 593 -18.93 15.50 22.07
N TYR A 594 -20.19 15.09 22.24
CA TYR A 594 -21.36 15.88 21.80
C TYR A 594 -21.74 17.06 22.71
N THR A 595 -21.02 17.31 23.80
CA THR A 595 -21.52 18.09 24.95
C THR A 595 -20.69 19.30 25.41
N THR A 596 -19.46 19.50 24.95
CA THR A 596 -18.64 20.68 25.31
C THR A 596 -18.80 21.81 24.28
N ALA A 597 -19.09 23.02 24.76
CA ALA A 597 -19.41 24.16 23.90
C ALA A 597 -18.17 24.91 23.35
N ASP A 598 -16.97 24.60 23.85
CA ASP A 598 -15.75 25.36 23.56
C ASP A 598 -15.00 24.91 22.30
N HIS A 599 -15.30 23.74 21.75
CA HIS A 599 -14.68 23.22 20.52
C HIS A 599 -15.75 22.97 19.45
N GLY A 600 -15.61 23.63 18.30
CA GLY A 600 -16.67 23.76 17.29
C GLY A 600 -16.99 22.49 16.52
N LYS A 601 -17.68 21.52 17.14
CA LYS A 601 -18.36 20.35 16.53
C LYS A 601 -17.54 19.34 15.71
N THR A 602 -16.25 19.54 15.47
CA THR A 602 -15.42 18.64 14.62
C THR A 602 -13.94 18.54 15.02
N ALA A 603 -13.56 18.87 16.26
CA ALA A 603 -12.17 18.76 16.73
C ALA A 603 -12.10 17.91 18.01
N SER A 604 -11.24 16.90 18.04
CA SER A 604 -11.15 15.94 19.13
C SER A 604 -10.44 16.51 20.35
N THR A 605 -11.09 16.40 21.52
CA THR A 605 -10.46 16.75 22.81
C THR A 605 -9.21 15.89 23.05
N VAL A 606 -9.27 14.61 22.69
CA VAL A 606 -8.15 13.67 22.84
C VAL A 606 -6.96 14.06 21.97
N ASN A 607 -7.19 14.48 20.72
CA ASN A 607 -6.09 14.92 19.84
C ASN A 607 -5.48 16.24 20.35
N ALA A 608 -6.29 17.18 20.82
CA ALA A 608 -5.80 18.43 21.40
C ALA A 608 -4.95 18.20 22.67
N ASP A 609 -5.39 17.30 23.56
CA ASP A 609 -4.62 16.87 24.73
C ASP A 609 -3.30 16.19 24.34
N LEU A 610 -3.34 15.27 23.35
CA LEU A 610 -2.17 14.57 22.84
C LEU A 610 -1.13 15.53 22.24
N VAL A 611 -1.54 16.51 21.42
CA VAL A 611 -0.62 17.52 20.86
C VAL A 611 0.03 18.35 21.97
N ALA A 612 -0.74 18.72 23.01
CA ALA A 612 -0.18 19.43 24.17
C ALA A 612 0.86 18.57 24.93
N LEU A 613 0.61 17.26 25.09
CA LEU A 613 1.56 16.32 25.68
C LEU A 613 2.80 16.10 24.80
N PHE A 614 2.64 15.98 23.47
CA PHE A 614 3.76 15.84 22.54
C PHE A 614 4.71 17.04 22.60
N LEU A 615 4.16 18.26 22.62
CA LEU A 615 4.95 19.50 22.78
C LEU A 615 5.62 19.60 24.16
N ALA A 616 4.98 19.10 25.22
CA ALA A 616 5.55 19.10 26.58
C ALA A 616 6.71 18.10 26.73
N GLY A 617 6.54 16.88 26.21
CA GLY A 617 7.58 15.85 26.23
C GLY A 617 8.78 16.21 25.35
N GLU A 618 8.53 16.74 24.15
CA GLU A 618 9.57 17.28 23.27
C GLU A 618 10.38 18.37 23.97
N ALA A 619 9.73 19.33 24.64
CA ALA A 619 10.41 20.39 25.38
C ALA A 619 11.29 19.85 26.52
N HIS A 620 10.88 18.78 27.21
CA HIS A 620 11.72 18.11 28.21
C HIS A 620 12.90 17.37 27.58
N LEU A 621 12.72 16.69 26.45
CA LEU A 621 13.81 16.02 25.72
C LEU A 621 14.85 17.01 25.19
N VAL A 622 14.42 18.13 24.62
CA VAL A 622 15.28 19.24 24.18
C VAL A 622 16.05 19.86 25.35
N ALA A 623 15.46 19.88 26.55
CA ALA A 623 16.11 20.35 27.77
C ALA A 623 17.03 19.29 28.44
N GLY A 624 17.10 18.06 27.91
CA GLY A 624 17.82 16.94 28.53
C GLY A 624 17.18 16.43 29.83
N GLU A 625 15.91 16.73 30.07
CA GLU A 625 15.17 16.41 31.28
C GLU A 625 14.45 15.05 31.16
N CYS A 626 15.15 14.01 30.71
CA CYS A 626 14.59 12.70 30.33
C CYS A 626 13.61 12.11 31.37
N GLY A 627 13.95 12.19 32.66
CA GLY A 627 13.10 11.71 33.76
C GLY A 627 11.80 12.51 33.99
N LYS A 628 11.61 13.66 33.34
CA LYS A 628 10.33 14.39 33.28
C LYS A 628 9.53 14.07 32.02
N ALA A 629 10.17 13.62 30.95
CA ALA A 629 9.47 13.17 29.75
C ALA A 629 8.80 11.80 29.96
N LEU A 630 9.36 10.92 30.81
CA LEU A 630 8.76 9.61 31.11
C LEU A 630 7.29 9.69 31.62
N PRO A 631 6.93 10.49 32.64
CA PRO A 631 5.53 10.66 33.02
C PRO A 631 4.61 11.22 31.92
N ILE A 632 5.18 11.99 30.97
CA ILE A 632 4.43 12.48 29.80
C ILE A 632 4.14 11.33 28.83
N VAL A 633 5.05 10.33 28.71
CA VAL A 633 4.79 9.10 27.94
C VAL A 633 3.64 8.30 28.57
N ASP A 634 3.62 8.18 29.90
CA ASP A 634 2.51 7.53 30.62
C ASP A 634 1.16 8.23 30.30
N ASP A 635 1.10 9.57 30.43
CA ASP A 635 -0.09 10.38 30.10
C ASP A 635 -0.49 10.24 28.61
N ILE A 636 0.49 10.19 27.69
CA ILE A 636 0.27 9.95 26.25
C ILE A 636 -0.37 8.58 26.03
N ILE A 637 0.14 7.52 26.65
CA ILE A 637 -0.40 6.16 26.49
C ILE A 637 -1.87 6.11 26.93
N SER A 638 -2.17 6.66 28.11
CA SER A 638 -3.55 6.76 28.63
C SER A 638 -4.48 7.51 27.68
N LYS A 639 -4.04 8.60 27.05
CA LYS A 639 -4.84 9.35 26.06
C LYS A 639 -4.94 8.62 24.72
N MET A 640 -3.88 7.97 24.23
CA MET A 640 -3.86 7.26 22.95
C MET A 640 -4.79 6.05 22.89
N ILE A 641 -5.06 5.39 24.02
CA ILE A 641 -5.98 4.24 24.07
C ILE A 641 -7.46 4.65 24.13
N VAL A 642 -7.79 5.89 24.50
CA VAL A 642 -9.18 6.38 24.59
C VAL A 642 -9.96 6.15 23.29
N PRO A 643 -9.47 6.53 22.09
CA PRO A 643 -10.21 6.32 20.85
C PRO A 643 -10.35 4.83 20.46
N VAL A 644 -9.46 3.98 20.97
CA VAL A 644 -9.50 2.51 20.76
C VAL A 644 -10.57 1.88 21.66
N ILE A 645 -10.67 2.31 22.93
CA ILE A 645 -11.74 1.92 23.88
C ILE A 645 -13.10 2.40 23.35
N GLN A 646 -13.22 3.67 22.95
CA GLN A 646 -14.40 4.25 22.32
C GLN A 646 -14.79 3.47 21.05
N GLY A 647 -13.80 3.00 20.27
CA GLY A 647 -14.01 2.05 19.18
C GLY A 647 -14.67 0.76 19.65
N ALA A 648 -14.02 0.03 20.56
CA ALA A 648 -14.51 -1.25 21.08
C ALA A 648 -15.91 -1.16 21.68
N GLN A 649 -16.16 -0.21 22.58
CA GLN A 649 -17.45 0.01 23.23
C GLN A 649 -18.58 0.29 22.22
N ARG A 650 -18.34 1.17 21.24
CA ARG A 650 -19.32 1.46 20.19
C ARG A 650 -19.72 0.22 19.40
N TYR A 651 -18.76 -0.65 19.08
CA TYR A 651 -19.06 -1.88 18.35
C TYR A 651 -19.70 -2.95 19.23
N ALA A 652 -19.36 -3.04 20.52
CA ALA A 652 -20.07 -3.85 21.49
C ALA A 652 -21.56 -3.45 21.60
N TRP A 653 -21.86 -2.14 21.61
CA TRP A 653 -23.24 -1.66 21.57
C TRP A 653 -23.94 -1.95 20.23
N LYS A 654 -23.31 -1.69 19.08
CA LYS A 654 -23.91 -1.98 17.75
C LYS A 654 -24.23 -3.46 17.52
N VAL A 655 -23.41 -4.35 18.07
CA VAL A 655 -23.64 -5.79 17.99
C VAL A 655 -24.67 -6.25 19.02
N GLY A 656 -24.58 -5.79 20.27
CA GLY A 656 -25.49 -6.20 21.34
C GLY A 656 -26.92 -5.65 21.22
N SER A 657 -27.09 -4.45 20.67
CA SER A 657 -28.40 -3.86 20.37
C SER A 657 -29.13 -4.49 19.18
N GLY A 658 -28.45 -5.35 18.39
CA GLY A 658 -29.00 -5.99 17.19
C GLY A 658 -29.19 -5.06 15.98
N ALA A 659 -29.42 -3.76 16.19
CA ALA A 659 -29.71 -2.76 15.15
C ALA A 659 -28.58 -2.54 14.14
N SER A 660 -27.36 -3.01 14.41
CA SER A 660 -26.22 -2.93 13.49
C SER A 660 -25.28 -4.14 13.59
N ALA A 661 -25.79 -5.33 13.95
CA ALA A 661 -25.01 -6.54 14.24
C ALA A 661 -24.48 -7.28 12.98
N THR A 662 -23.76 -6.57 12.12
CA THR A 662 -23.16 -7.06 10.86
C THR A 662 -21.84 -7.83 11.08
N LEU A 663 -21.38 -8.55 10.05
CA LEU A 663 -20.03 -9.15 10.02
C LEU A 663 -18.94 -8.08 10.18
N LYS A 664 -19.07 -6.96 9.44
CA LYS A 664 -18.19 -5.78 9.53
C LYS A 664 -18.09 -5.25 10.97
N SER A 665 -19.21 -4.97 11.63
CA SER A 665 -19.21 -4.42 12.99
C SER A 665 -18.64 -5.37 14.04
N ARG A 666 -18.81 -6.69 13.88
CA ARG A 666 -18.15 -7.68 14.74
C ARG A 666 -16.64 -7.68 14.52
N ALA A 667 -16.19 -7.65 13.27
CA ALA A 667 -14.79 -7.62 12.89
C ALA A 667 -14.07 -6.34 13.37
N GLU A 668 -14.69 -5.17 13.17
CA GLU A 668 -14.20 -3.89 13.68
C GLU A 668 -14.10 -3.92 15.22
N GLY A 669 -15.17 -4.34 15.91
CA GLY A 669 -15.19 -4.43 17.37
C GLY A 669 -14.12 -5.38 17.94
N TRP A 670 -13.93 -6.54 17.32
CA TRP A 670 -12.90 -7.48 17.74
C TRP A 670 -11.50 -6.90 17.56
N ALA A 671 -11.22 -6.25 16.43
CA ALA A 671 -9.92 -5.65 16.16
C ALA A 671 -9.57 -4.51 17.14
N PHE A 672 -10.55 -3.66 17.49
CA PHE A 672 -10.37 -2.66 18.55
C PHE A 672 -10.08 -3.32 19.91
N ALA A 673 -10.88 -4.30 20.32
CA ALA A 673 -10.67 -4.99 21.60
C ALA A 673 -9.30 -5.70 21.65
N LYS A 674 -8.97 -6.49 20.62
CA LYS A 674 -7.71 -7.24 20.48
C LYS A 674 -6.47 -6.36 20.57
N SER A 675 -6.56 -5.11 20.15
CA SER A 675 -5.43 -4.17 20.17
C SER A 675 -4.99 -3.80 21.61
N ILE A 676 -5.93 -3.73 22.56
CA ILE A 676 -5.65 -3.25 23.94
C ILE A 676 -5.96 -4.29 25.03
N LEU A 677 -6.46 -5.47 24.67
CA LEU A 677 -6.65 -6.61 25.59
C LEU A 677 -5.44 -6.93 26.49
N PRO A 678 -4.17 -6.83 26.05
CA PRO A 678 -3.03 -7.03 26.95
C PRO A 678 -2.99 -6.05 28.13
N MET A 679 -3.24 -4.76 27.87
CA MET A 679 -3.29 -3.71 28.90
C MET A 679 -4.47 -3.92 29.84
N VAL A 680 -5.64 -4.29 29.31
CA VAL A 680 -6.84 -4.66 30.10
C VAL A 680 -6.53 -5.84 31.01
N ALA A 681 -5.93 -6.91 30.50
CA ALA A 681 -5.65 -8.13 31.26
C ALA A 681 -4.61 -7.92 32.38
N LYS A 682 -3.66 -7.00 32.17
CA LYS A 682 -2.71 -6.55 33.19
C LYS A 682 -3.40 -5.84 34.35
N CYS A 683 -4.48 -5.10 34.08
CA CYS A 683 -5.29 -4.41 35.08
C CYS A 683 -6.33 -5.31 35.76
N ASP A 684 -7.13 -6.06 34.98
CA ASP A 684 -8.05 -7.09 35.45
C ASP A 684 -8.26 -8.17 34.38
N ALA A 685 -7.67 -9.35 34.60
CA ALA A 685 -7.84 -10.51 33.74
C ALA A 685 -9.30 -10.96 33.58
N SER A 686 -10.16 -10.76 34.59
CA SER A 686 -11.57 -11.19 34.51
C SER A 686 -12.40 -10.29 33.58
N SER A 687 -12.07 -9.01 33.51
CA SER A 687 -12.61 -8.09 32.51
C SER A 687 -12.11 -8.41 31.10
N ALA A 688 -10.83 -8.75 30.94
CA ALA A 688 -10.30 -9.21 29.65
C ALA A 688 -11.00 -10.49 29.15
N ASP A 689 -11.20 -11.49 30.00
CA ASP A 689 -11.97 -12.70 29.69
C ASP A 689 -13.42 -12.38 29.27
N THR A 690 -14.05 -11.44 29.97
CA THR A 690 -15.42 -10.97 29.65
C THR A 690 -15.45 -10.31 28.28
N ILE A 691 -14.48 -9.44 27.97
CA ILE A 691 -14.37 -8.79 26.65
C ILE A 691 -14.14 -9.82 25.55
N VAL A 692 -13.20 -10.76 25.70
CA VAL A 692 -12.95 -11.84 24.72
C VAL A 692 -14.22 -12.65 24.46
N LYS A 693 -14.85 -13.17 25.52
CA LYS A 693 -16.06 -14.02 25.42
C LYS A 693 -17.21 -13.35 24.65
N ASN A 694 -17.29 -12.03 24.68
CA ASN A 694 -18.38 -11.26 24.07
C ASN A 694 -18.01 -10.65 22.71
N MET A 695 -16.76 -10.26 22.51
CA MET A 695 -16.30 -9.48 21.35
C MET A 695 -15.45 -10.25 20.35
N ASP A 696 -14.96 -11.47 20.67
CA ASP A 696 -14.23 -12.29 19.70
C ASP A 696 -15.11 -12.59 18.49
N TYR A 697 -14.62 -12.19 17.30
CA TYR A 697 -15.29 -12.42 16.02
C TYR A 697 -15.57 -13.92 15.77
N PHE A 698 -14.71 -14.80 16.28
CA PHE A 698 -14.80 -16.25 16.13
C PHE A 698 -15.66 -16.93 17.21
N ALA A 699 -16.18 -16.18 18.19
CA ALA A 699 -17.08 -16.73 19.20
C ALA A 699 -18.44 -17.15 18.59
N THR A 700 -18.96 -18.29 19.03
CA THR A 700 -20.24 -18.84 18.53
C THR A 700 -21.45 -17.94 18.79
N VAL A 701 -21.41 -17.16 19.88
CA VAL A 701 -22.47 -16.23 20.27
C VAL A 701 -21.81 -14.89 20.62
N PRO A 702 -21.91 -13.85 19.76
CA PRO A 702 -21.42 -12.53 20.11
C PRO A 702 -22.28 -11.92 21.23
N MET A 703 -21.66 -11.11 22.10
CA MET A 703 -22.33 -10.41 23.19
C MET A 703 -23.16 -11.33 24.11
N ALA A 704 -22.66 -12.54 24.38
CA ALA A 704 -23.33 -13.57 25.18
C ALA A 704 -23.75 -13.15 26.60
N ASP A 705 -23.04 -12.19 27.22
CA ASP A 705 -23.36 -11.59 28.53
C ASP A 705 -24.03 -10.21 28.42
N GLY A 706 -24.23 -9.71 27.20
CA GLY A 706 -24.86 -8.41 26.91
C GLY A 706 -23.91 -7.21 26.93
N THR A 707 -24.39 -6.07 26.40
CA THR A 707 -23.59 -4.84 26.25
C THR A 707 -23.15 -4.26 27.60
N GLU A 708 -24.01 -4.27 28.61
CA GLU A 708 -23.69 -3.75 29.96
C GLU A 708 -22.43 -4.43 30.53
N ALA A 709 -22.39 -5.77 30.53
CA ALA A 709 -21.27 -6.54 31.08
C ALA A 709 -19.93 -6.22 30.38
N VAL A 710 -19.95 -5.96 29.07
CA VAL A 710 -18.75 -5.56 28.32
C VAL A 710 -18.34 -4.13 28.66
N PHE A 711 -19.28 -3.20 28.79
CA PHE A 711 -18.98 -1.81 29.20
C PHE A 711 -18.41 -1.77 30.62
N GLU A 712 -18.98 -2.52 31.56
CA GLU A 712 -18.47 -2.63 32.94
C GLU A 712 -17.08 -3.28 32.98
N ALA A 713 -16.80 -4.26 32.13
CA ALA A 713 -15.46 -4.86 32.01
C ALA A 713 -14.41 -3.84 31.55
N TRP A 714 -14.70 -3.02 30.53
CA TRP A 714 -13.81 -1.91 30.16
C TRP A 714 -13.62 -0.94 31.32
N GLN A 715 -14.71 -0.43 31.88
CA GLN A 715 -14.71 0.63 32.88
C GLN A 715 -13.98 0.25 34.19
N LYS A 716 -14.01 -1.04 34.60
CA LYS A 716 -13.23 -1.54 35.75
C LYS A 716 -11.72 -1.35 35.62
N THR A 717 -11.19 -1.29 34.39
CA THR A 717 -9.75 -1.15 34.14
C THR A 717 -9.28 0.30 34.06
N PHE A 718 -10.19 1.27 33.91
CA PHE A 718 -9.86 2.68 33.60
C PHE A 718 -8.88 3.31 34.60
N ALA A 719 -9.13 3.18 35.90
CA ALA A 719 -8.25 3.72 36.94
C ALA A 719 -6.83 3.14 36.94
N CYS A 720 -6.64 1.92 36.42
CA CYS A 720 -5.33 1.28 36.25
C CYS A 720 -4.67 1.69 34.91
N LEU A 721 -5.48 1.92 33.87
CA LEU A 721 -5.05 2.42 32.56
C LEU A 721 -4.77 3.95 32.53
N GLY A 722 -4.96 4.66 33.64
CA GLY A 722 -4.81 6.12 33.72
C GLY A 722 -5.92 6.91 33.00
N VAL A 723 -7.06 6.26 32.72
CA VAL A 723 -8.21 6.83 32.00
C VAL A 723 -9.35 7.11 32.98
N THR A 724 -10.19 8.10 32.68
CA THR A 724 -11.46 8.34 33.39
C THR A 724 -12.65 8.31 32.43
N CYS A 725 -13.85 8.20 32.98
CA CYS A 725 -15.08 8.35 32.20
C CYS A 725 -15.26 9.73 31.56
N ASN A 726 -14.61 10.78 32.08
CA ASN A 726 -14.59 12.08 31.41
C ASN A 726 -13.72 12.07 30.14
N ASP A 727 -12.67 11.24 30.09
CA ASP A 727 -11.83 11.08 28.90
C ASP A 727 -12.54 10.22 27.83
N ILE A 728 -13.26 9.17 28.26
CA ILE A 728 -14.05 8.32 27.35
C ILE A 728 -15.30 9.04 26.83
N GLY A 729 -15.93 9.88 27.63
CA GLY A 729 -17.21 10.53 27.30
C GLY A 729 -18.39 9.54 27.27
N GLU A 730 -19.47 9.94 26.60
CA GLU A 730 -20.71 9.17 26.50
C GLU A 730 -21.03 8.86 25.04
N LEU A 731 -21.39 7.62 24.70
CA LEU A 731 -21.67 7.26 23.31
C LEU A 731 -22.99 7.90 22.85
N ASN A 732 -22.89 8.91 21.99
CA ASN A 732 -24.01 9.69 21.47
C ASN A 732 -24.46 9.20 20.09
N GLU A 733 -24.73 7.89 19.97
CA GLU A 733 -25.43 7.32 18.80
C GLU A 733 -26.84 6.84 19.16
N VAL A 734 -27.81 7.15 18.30
CA VAL A 734 -29.19 6.67 18.40
C VAL A 734 -29.46 5.72 17.23
N SER A 735 -30.08 4.58 17.49
CA SER A 735 -30.63 3.71 16.43
C SER A 735 -32.07 3.31 16.76
N ASP A 736 -32.92 3.32 15.73
CA ASP A 736 -34.36 3.09 15.89
C ASP A 736 -34.65 1.69 16.45
N GLY A 737 -35.22 1.64 17.66
CA GLY A 737 -35.60 0.40 18.33
C GLY A 737 -34.48 -0.28 19.14
N ALA A 738 -33.32 0.36 19.32
CA ALA A 738 -32.25 -0.10 20.21
C ALA A 738 -32.38 0.47 21.63
N ASP A 739 -31.86 -0.26 22.61
CA ASP A 739 -31.56 0.29 23.94
C ASP A 739 -30.44 1.34 23.84
N ALA A 740 -30.51 2.35 24.72
CA ALA A 740 -29.47 3.37 24.82
C ALA A 740 -28.10 2.73 25.20
N PRO A 741 -26.97 3.30 24.75
CA PRO A 741 -25.66 2.88 25.22
C PRO A 741 -25.54 2.93 26.76
N PRO A 742 -24.85 1.97 27.40
CA PRO A 742 -24.55 2.04 28.82
C PRO A 742 -23.74 3.30 29.16
N ALA A 743 -24.15 4.00 30.21
CA ALA A 743 -23.45 5.17 30.72
C ALA A 743 -22.08 4.81 31.31
N CYS A 744 -21.17 5.78 31.35
CA CYS A 744 -19.84 5.57 31.91
C CYS A 744 -19.82 5.71 33.44
N LYS A 745 -19.16 4.76 34.14
CA LYS A 745 -19.05 4.71 35.61
C LYS A 745 -17.59 4.57 36.05
N ASP A 746 -17.04 5.56 36.74
CA ASP A 746 -15.68 5.48 37.33
C ASP A 746 -15.64 4.67 38.65
N THR A 747 -16.81 4.37 39.26
CA THR A 747 -16.88 3.70 40.56
C THR A 747 -17.69 2.42 40.50
N PHE A 748 -17.00 1.28 40.61
CA PHE A 748 -17.61 -0.01 40.87
C PHE A 748 -17.55 -0.31 42.37
N THR A 749 -18.71 -0.49 42.99
CA THR A 749 -18.75 -1.08 44.33
C THR A 749 -18.58 -2.58 44.19
N ASP A 750 -17.44 -3.11 44.64
CA ASP A 750 -17.19 -4.54 44.71
C ASP A 750 -18.26 -5.24 45.56
N ASP A 751 -19.26 -5.85 44.90
CA ASP A 751 -20.12 -6.86 45.54
C ASP A 751 -19.44 -8.26 45.53
N LEU A 752 -18.11 -8.25 45.44
CA LEU A 752 -17.24 -9.38 45.75
C LEU A 752 -17.09 -9.45 47.27
N GLY A 753 -17.90 -10.31 47.90
CA GLY A 753 -17.82 -10.61 49.34
C GLY A 753 -16.44 -11.18 49.73
N GLY A 754 -15.48 -10.30 50.04
CA GLY A 754 -14.07 -10.67 50.10
C GLY A 754 -13.14 -9.65 50.81
N SER A 755 -13.58 -9.06 51.92
CA SER A 755 -12.75 -8.31 52.90
C SER A 755 -11.72 -7.31 52.31
N ALA A 756 -12.15 -6.06 52.14
CA ALA A 756 -11.29 -4.94 51.76
C ALA A 756 -9.99 -4.84 52.59
N ALA A 757 -8.86 -4.70 51.89
CA ALA A 757 -7.60 -4.21 52.44
C ALA A 757 -7.17 -2.99 51.62
N SER A 758 -7.38 -1.80 52.18
CA SER A 758 -7.10 -0.52 51.51
C SER A 758 -5.60 -0.36 51.19
N VAL A 759 -5.25 -0.35 49.91
CA VAL A 759 -3.92 0.11 49.47
C VAL A 759 -3.96 1.64 49.37
N GLY A 760 -3.42 2.29 50.40
CA GLY A 760 -3.29 3.75 50.41
C GLY A 760 -2.20 4.22 49.44
N VAL A 761 -2.49 5.32 48.73
CA VAL A 761 -1.56 6.08 47.90
C VAL A 761 -0.20 6.24 48.59
N LYS A 762 0.87 5.83 47.91
CA LYS A 762 2.25 6.13 48.30
C LYS A 762 3.00 6.82 47.17
N ALA A 763 2.99 8.15 47.24
CA ALA A 763 3.98 8.95 46.53
C ALA A 763 5.39 8.68 47.09
N GLY A 764 6.37 8.55 46.18
CA GLY A 764 7.79 8.77 46.45
C GLY A 764 8.58 7.63 47.13
N ALA A 765 9.25 6.80 46.32
CA ALA A 765 10.49 6.11 46.70
C ALA A 765 11.30 5.66 45.47
N VAL A 766 11.91 6.59 44.73
CA VAL A 766 13.04 6.26 43.85
C VAL A 766 14.25 5.95 44.73
N MET A 767 14.95 4.82 44.48
CA MET A 767 16.43 4.72 44.43
C MET A 767 16.95 3.28 44.26
N ALA A 768 17.81 3.12 43.24
CA ALA A 768 18.96 2.21 43.14
C ALA A 768 18.77 0.67 43.15
N ALA A 769 18.84 0.06 41.96
CA ALA A 769 19.42 -1.29 41.76
C ALA A 769 19.84 -1.59 40.29
N ILE A 770 20.70 -0.78 39.66
CA ILE A 770 21.43 -1.19 38.44
C ILE A 770 22.94 -1.00 38.64
N ALA A 771 23.62 -2.07 39.05
CA ALA A 771 25.07 -2.20 39.03
C ALA A 771 25.46 -3.68 39.07
N GLY A 772 25.88 -4.24 37.92
CA GLY A 772 26.45 -5.60 37.84
C GLY A 772 25.84 -6.46 36.75
N GLY A 773 26.28 -6.28 35.50
CA GLY A 773 25.80 -7.08 34.37
C GLY A 773 26.63 -7.02 33.09
N LEU A 774 27.82 -6.39 33.10
CA LEU A 774 28.73 -6.35 31.95
C LEU A 774 30.05 -7.03 32.30
N VAL A 775 30.31 -8.20 31.71
CA VAL A 775 31.64 -8.80 31.40
C VAL A 775 31.44 -10.26 30.93
N MET A 776 32.20 -10.66 29.90
CA MET A 776 32.09 -11.89 29.09
C MET A 776 30.95 -11.83 28.04
N MET A 777 31.21 -11.97 26.74
CA MET A 777 32.40 -12.52 26.04
C MET A 777 32.97 -11.56 24.98
N LEU A 778 34.25 -11.79 24.64
CA LEU A 778 34.94 -11.27 23.46
C LEU A 778 34.51 -12.03 22.19
#